data_AF-A0A6E8VBK2-F1
#
_entry.id   AF-A0A6E8VBK2-F1
#
_cell.length_a   1.000
_cell.length_b   1.000
_cell.length_c   1.000
_cell.angle_alpha   90.00
_cell.angle_beta   90.00
_cell.angle_gamma   90.00
#
_symmetry.space_group_name_H-M   'P 1'
#
loop_
_entity.id
_entity.type
_entity.pdbx_description
1 polymer ?
#
loop_
_entity_poly.entity_id
_entity_poly.type
_entity_poly.pdbx_seq_one_letter_code
_entity_poly.pdbx_strand_id
1 'polypeptide(L)'
;MTEDLKLTVVELNKLLETDYNLITFDSLSPESLLQVLVDVFHAFGALDKLDVREADPEETNALVMEALRKVQYRPAEDIDDPGAFRRGMVRGEKRLIHPILWWMFEHRERVKKAAYLARFLIPLDLPPEALAMPELGSLWAQYQETMNGFKEAHRAYEQSVHEGTQTRELRNDISAIETEIENVKKRIERTQGRLDKVPQQELLLEAANALRIEKERQKELLQQIDEQRQDLSRASLVHDRLQKELHNAKLSVQGATPRNLMDGLVEETQVLEFMVQQKLPQELQQRQSEVQTLQEVIDEPNITRADLQELQQRIDELTRDIQRMVEGRMADHSTQSDTLGPFRQQAAMVARNKEAAAEQLDQTTKELREVERQLQDRQRQLQDTVGEVILRGEELKQFVSTLRAKSNVYKQQRAELAAVKAEVSDLTQTLENLKSQDPSLSGALSQLAADEDGTVPGGKEDSASRAESPTGGGARGMTELARLVDGLQRAVGAARERVTPLSQQLRPLRERVIELKDEMDSKKQTYDALIATLNAESATMQSKITETERAIHKLEQEWQELQLEHERSQLLLEKANEELSAASAAGSGERVSLKETLSQQILEQEASLKRLTEEKASLQASKTDRAQQLQMWTDLRKLFEVKIRCLNESKHRGAGGTLSVSRGGAETFTLQ
;
A
#
# COMPACT_ATOMS: atom_id res chain seq x y z
N MET A 1 45.17 33.55 0.75
CA MET A 1 46.39 34.32 0.39
C MET A 1 46.87 34.01 -1.02
N THR A 2 47.24 32.77 -1.38
CA THR A 2 47.74 32.44 -2.74
C THR A 2 46.66 32.26 -3.79
N GLU A 3 45.43 31.87 -3.43
CA GLU A 3 44.31 31.77 -4.38
C GLU A 3 43.69 33.14 -4.67
N ASP A 4 43.51 33.97 -3.65
CA ASP A 4 43.02 35.35 -3.77
C ASP A 4 43.91 36.18 -4.71
N LEU A 5 45.23 36.03 -4.58
CA LEU A 5 46.20 36.75 -5.41
C LEU A 5 46.23 36.20 -6.85
N LYS A 6 46.00 34.89 -7.05
CA LYS A 6 45.80 34.32 -8.40
C LYS A 6 44.55 34.87 -9.07
N LEU A 7 43.44 34.95 -8.35
CA LEU A 7 42.17 35.49 -8.87
C LEU A 7 42.36 36.96 -9.28
N THR A 8 42.94 37.78 -8.39
CA THR A 8 43.20 39.21 -8.69
C THR A 8 44.05 39.41 -9.94
N VAL A 9 45.13 38.64 -10.12
CA VAL A 9 46.02 38.77 -11.29
C VAL A 9 45.28 38.37 -12.58
N VAL A 10 44.52 37.28 -12.57
CA VAL A 10 43.75 36.83 -13.75
C VAL A 10 42.69 37.86 -14.15
N GLU A 11 41.99 38.43 -13.18
CA GLU A 11 40.91 39.39 -13.45
C GLU A 11 41.44 40.77 -13.82
N LEU A 12 42.58 41.18 -13.26
CA LEU A 12 43.28 42.42 -13.59
C LEU A 12 43.85 42.38 -15.00
N ASN A 13 44.47 41.27 -15.41
CA ASN A 13 44.94 41.07 -16.78
C ASN A 13 43.79 41.16 -17.80
N LYS A 14 42.61 40.61 -17.46
CA LYS A 14 41.40 40.71 -18.31
C LYS A 14 40.81 42.12 -18.36
N LEU A 15 40.95 42.91 -17.30
CA LEU A 15 40.35 44.23 -17.18
C LEU A 15 41.20 45.35 -17.78
N LEU A 16 42.52 45.26 -17.59
CA LEU A 16 43.49 46.27 -18.04
C LEU A 16 44.26 45.84 -19.29
N GLU A 17 43.96 44.67 -19.86
CA GLU A 17 44.68 44.07 -21.01
C GLU A 17 46.21 44.02 -20.77
N THR A 18 46.61 43.58 -19.58
CA THR A 18 48.01 43.49 -19.13
C THR A 18 48.44 42.04 -18.95
N ASP A 19 49.75 41.78 -18.98
CA ASP A 19 50.35 40.44 -18.84
C ASP A 19 51.09 40.27 -17.50
N TYR A 20 50.44 40.59 -16.37
CA TYR A 20 51.06 40.37 -15.07
C TYR A 20 51.09 38.88 -14.71
N ASN A 21 52.27 38.39 -14.28
CA ASN A 21 52.45 37.13 -13.58
C ASN A 21 52.36 37.35 -12.06
N LEU A 22 52.09 36.30 -11.28
CA LEU A 22 52.03 36.36 -9.81
C LEU A 22 53.28 37.00 -9.18
N ILE A 23 54.46 36.70 -9.74
CA ILE A 23 55.74 37.24 -9.26
C ILE A 23 55.89 38.71 -9.65
N THR A 24 55.50 39.09 -10.87
CA THR A 24 55.64 40.48 -11.33
C THR A 24 54.65 41.39 -10.61
N PHE A 25 53.43 40.91 -10.34
CA PHE A 25 52.41 41.64 -9.59
C PHE A 25 52.78 41.79 -8.10
N ASP A 26 53.29 40.73 -7.46
CA ASP A 26 53.78 40.81 -6.08
C ASP A 26 55.07 41.65 -5.97
N SER A 27 55.86 41.78 -7.04
CA SER A 27 57.06 42.62 -7.05
C SER A 27 56.81 44.12 -7.27
N LEU A 28 55.55 44.53 -7.49
CA LEU A 28 55.21 45.93 -7.75
C LEU A 28 55.58 46.83 -6.56
N SER A 29 56.11 48.01 -6.88
CA SER A 29 56.37 49.07 -5.91
C SER A 29 55.06 49.62 -5.33
N PRO A 30 55.04 50.15 -4.10
CA PRO A 30 53.83 50.69 -3.48
C PRO A 30 53.15 51.78 -4.31
N GLU A 31 53.92 52.65 -4.97
CA GLU A 31 53.40 53.69 -5.88
C GLU A 31 52.75 53.09 -7.12
N SER A 32 53.40 52.10 -7.75
CA SER A 32 52.83 51.41 -8.92
C SER A 32 51.60 50.58 -8.57
N LEU A 33 51.53 50.02 -7.36
CA LEU A 33 50.36 49.26 -6.89
C LEU A 33 49.17 50.20 -6.62
N LEU A 34 49.43 51.41 -6.15
CA LEU A 34 48.42 52.44 -5.97
C LEU A 34 47.92 52.98 -7.32
N GLN A 35 48.82 53.16 -8.30
CA GLN A 35 48.43 53.48 -9.68
C GLN A 35 47.51 52.40 -10.26
N VAL A 36 47.88 51.12 -10.10
CA VAL A 36 47.05 50.00 -10.54
C VAL A 36 45.66 50.02 -9.87
N LEU A 37 45.57 50.37 -8.59
CA LEU A 37 44.30 50.53 -7.91
C LEU A 37 43.47 51.70 -8.49
N VAL A 38 44.11 52.83 -8.80
CA VAL A 38 43.47 53.99 -9.45
C VAL A 38 43.00 53.65 -10.87
N ASP A 39 43.80 52.93 -11.64
CA ASP A 39 43.44 52.46 -12.99
C ASP A 39 42.24 51.51 -12.94
N VAL A 40 42.19 50.64 -11.92
CA VAL A 40 41.03 49.77 -11.67
C VAL A 40 39.81 50.60 -11.27
N PHE A 41 39.93 51.61 -10.39
CA PHE A 41 38.82 52.52 -10.07
C PHE A 41 38.34 53.30 -11.29
N HIS A 42 39.25 53.69 -12.18
CA HIS A 42 38.91 54.33 -13.44
C HIS A 42 38.16 53.40 -14.38
N ALA A 43 38.62 52.15 -14.53
CA ALA A 43 37.93 51.13 -15.33
C ALA A 43 36.51 50.82 -14.82
N PHE A 44 36.27 51.00 -13.51
CA PHE A 44 34.94 50.88 -12.90
C PHE A 44 34.13 52.18 -12.90
N GLY A 45 34.70 53.32 -13.31
CA GLY A 45 34.04 54.63 -13.34
C GLY A 45 33.85 55.28 -11.97
N ALA A 46 34.62 54.86 -10.96
CA ALA A 46 34.59 55.42 -9.61
C ALA A 46 35.48 56.67 -9.43
N LEU A 47 36.47 56.85 -10.32
CA LEU A 47 37.46 57.94 -10.31
C LEU A 47 37.86 58.29 -11.75
N ASP A 48 38.11 59.57 -12.04
CA ASP A 48 38.66 60.01 -13.33
C ASP A 48 40.15 59.63 -13.45
N LYS A 49 40.72 59.66 -14.66
CA LYS A 49 42.13 59.28 -14.85
C LYS A 49 43.03 60.20 -14.04
N LEU A 50 43.84 59.62 -13.16
CA LEU A 50 44.78 60.34 -12.31
C LEU A 50 46.11 59.59 -12.28
N ASP A 51 47.19 60.33 -12.54
CA ASP A 51 48.54 59.82 -12.43
C ASP A 51 49.08 60.09 -11.02
N VAL A 52 49.25 59.03 -10.24
CA VAL A 52 49.67 59.05 -8.82
C VAL A 52 51.07 59.68 -8.65
N ARG A 53 51.85 59.78 -9.73
CA ARG A 53 53.20 60.35 -9.71
C ARG A 53 53.25 61.88 -9.81
N GLU A 54 52.18 62.50 -10.31
CA GLU A 54 52.11 63.95 -10.50
C GLU A 54 51.26 64.66 -9.44
N ALA A 55 50.40 63.92 -8.72
CA ALA A 55 49.47 64.44 -7.73
C ALA A 55 50.03 64.38 -6.29
N ASP A 56 49.57 65.30 -5.43
CA ASP A 56 49.94 65.28 -4.01
C ASP A 56 49.44 63.98 -3.34
N PRO A 57 50.27 63.31 -2.52
CA PRO A 57 49.92 62.02 -1.93
C PRO A 57 48.73 62.10 -0.95
N GLU A 58 48.50 63.27 -0.34
CA GLU A 58 47.34 63.51 0.53
C GLU A 58 46.05 63.73 -0.27
N GLU A 59 46.13 64.45 -1.40
CA GLU A 59 45.00 64.67 -2.32
C GLU A 59 44.59 63.38 -3.03
N THR A 60 45.59 62.61 -3.51
CA THR A 60 45.39 61.28 -4.09
C THR A 60 44.67 60.34 -3.12
N ASN A 61 45.07 60.35 -1.84
CA ASN A 61 44.41 59.54 -0.81
C ASN A 61 42.96 60.00 -0.54
N ALA A 62 42.69 61.31 -0.53
CA ALA A 62 41.33 61.82 -0.39
C ALA A 62 40.42 61.34 -1.54
N LEU A 63 40.92 61.38 -2.78
CA LEU A 63 40.20 60.90 -3.97
C LEU A 63 40.01 59.38 -3.96
N VAL A 64 41.03 58.60 -3.58
CA VAL A 64 40.92 57.14 -3.43
C VAL A 64 39.92 56.77 -2.33
N MET A 65 39.88 57.49 -1.22
CA MET A 65 38.89 57.29 -0.16
C MET A 65 37.47 57.66 -0.61
N GLU A 66 37.32 58.69 -1.43
CA GLU A 66 36.03 59.04 -2.05
C GLU A 66 35.57 57.96 -3.04
N ALA A 67 36.48 57.42 -3.86
CA ALA A 67 36.18 56.30 -4.75
C ALA A 67 35.82 55.02 -3.98
N LEU A 68 36.51 54.70 -2.88
CA LEU A 68 36.15 53.59 -2.00
C LEU A 68 34.75 53.78 -1.39
N ARG A 69 34.37 55.02 -1.05
CA ARG A 69 33.02 55.35 -0.59
C ARG A 69 31.97 55.18 -1.70
N LYS A 70 32.28 55.60 -2.94
CA LYS A 70 31.42 55.40 -4.14
C LYS A 70 31.21 53.92 -4.43
N VAL A 71 32.25 53.11 -4.26
CA VAL A 71 32.26 51.65 -4.47
C VAL A 71 31.63 50.88 -3.28
N GLN A 72 31.32 51.57 -2.17
CA GLN A 72 30.76 51.00 -0.94
C GLN A 72 31.62 49.89 -0.31
N TYR A 73 32.95 50.00 -0.44
CA TYR A 73 33.86 49.07 0.22
C TYR A 73 33.85 49.32 1.73
N ARG A 74 33.71 48.26 2.52
CA ARG A 74 33.90 48.29 3.98
C ARG A 74 35.20 47.58 4.31
N PRO A 75 36.16 48.25 4.97
CA PRO A 75 37.38 47.58 5.46
C PRO A 75 37.02 46.38 6.35
N ALA A 76 37.85 45.34 6.32
CA ALA A 76 37.71 44.17 7.18
C ALA A 76 37.70 44.56 8.67
N GLU A 77 36.99 43.79 9.50
CA GLU A 77 36.72 44.06 10.94
C GLU A 77 38.00 44.23 11.80
N ASP A 78 39.18 43.91 11.28
CA ASP A 78 40.48 44.01 11.98
C ASP A 78 41.11 45.41 12.01
N ILE A 79 40.51 46.43 11.36
CA ILE A 79 41.07 47.79 11.28
C ILE A 79 40.19 48.78 12.06
N ASP A 80 40.39 48.85 13.37
CA ASP A 80 39.63 49.71 14.29
C ASP A 80 39.99 51.22 14.22
N ASP A 81 41.11 51.60 13.59
CA ASP A 81 41.55 53.01 13.49
C ASP A 81 41.46 53.57 12.06
N PRO A 82 40.47 54.42 11.74
CA PRO A 82 40.34 55.10 10.45
C PRO A 82 41.58 55.94 10.07
N GLY A 83 42.36 56.39 11.05
CA GLY A 83 43.60 57.12 10.83
C GLY A 83 44.74 56.21 10.34
N ALA A 84 44.80 54.96 10.83
CA ALA A 84 45.77 53.97 10.40
C ALA A 84 45.51 53.51 8.96
N PHE A 85 44.24 53.33 8.58
CA PHE A 85 43.84 53.02 7.22
C PHE A 85 44.26 54.13 6.23
N ARG A 86 44.00 55.39 6.56
CA ARG A 86 44.43 56.54 5.73
C ARG A 86 45.95 56.60 5.57
N ARG A 87 46.73 56.33 6.62
CA ARG A 87 48.20 56.30 6.57
C ARG A 87 48.74 55.12 5.75
N GLY A 88 48.10 53.95 5.86
CA GLY A 88 48.46 52.75 5.11
C GLY A 88 48.16 52.86 3.61
N MET A 89 47.09 53.58 3.25
CA MET A 89 46.76 53.90 1.86
C MET A 89 47.76 54.88 1.23
N VAL A 90 48.19 55.93 1.94
CA VAL A 90 49.26 56.85 1.47
C VAL A 90 50.58 56.11 1.22
N ARG A 91 50.86 55.07 2.00
CA ARG A 91 52.09 54.26 1.88
C ARG A 91 52.00 53.14 0.84
N GLY A 92 50.83 52.91 0.25
CA GLY A 92 50.61 51.83 -0.71
C GLY A 92 50.82 50.43 -0.11
N GLU A 93 50.35 50.19 1.13
CA GLU A 93 50.58 48.92 1.80
C GLU A 93 49.86 47.75 1.10
N LYS A 94 50.63 46.75 0.68
CA LYS A 94 50.14 45.53 0.00
C LYS A 94 49.03 44.81 0.77
N ARG A 95 49.12 44.81 2.11
CA ARG A 95 48.15 44.19 3.01
C ARG A 95 46.77 44.82 2.95
N LEU A 96 46.65 46.07 2.51
CA LEU A 96 45.39 46.79 2.36
C LEU A 96 44.88 46.75 0.92
N ILE A 97 45.78 46.91 -0.06
CA ILE A 97 45.39 47.00 -1.48
C ILE A 97 44.97 45.64 -2.05
N HIS A 98 45.64 44.52 -1.71
CA HIS A 98 45.25 43.21 -2.24
C HIS A 98 43.82 42.78 -1.83
N PRO A 99 43.40 42.92 -0.56
CA PRO A 99 42.01 42.64 -0.17
C PRO A 99 40.99 43.57 -0.84
N ILE A 100 41.33 44.84 -1.06
CA ILE A 100 40.47 45.81 -1.77
C ILE A 100 40.26 45.35 -3.23
N LEU A 101 41.35 45.03 -3.94
CA LEU A 101 41.30 44.56 -5.31
C LEU A 101 40.55 43.24 -5.43
N TRP A 102 40.83 42.30 -4.53
CA TRP A 102 40.12 41.01 -4.50
C TRP A 102 38.62 41.20 -4.31
N TRP A 103 38.20 41.98 -3.32
CA TRP A 103 36.79 42.24 -3.07
C TRP A 103 36.10 42.91 -4.27
N MET A 104 36.80 43.85 -4.91
CA MET A 104 36.26 44.55 -6.07
C MET A 104 36.06 43.64 -7.28
N PHE A 105 36.96 42.67 -7.48
CA PHE A 105 36.82 41.75 -8.60
C PHE A 105 35.84 40.61 -8.31
N GLU A 106 35.80 40.08 -7.09
CA GLU A 106 34.77 39.11 -6.66
C GLU A 106 33.35 39.71 -6.81
N HIS A 107 33.20 41.00 -6.51
CA HIS A 107 31.92 41.72 -6.56
C HIS A 107 31.80 42.66 -7.78
N ARG A 108 32.39 42.29 -8.92
CA ARG A 108 32.51 43.16 -10.11
C ARG A 108 31.21 43.84 -10.55
N GLU A 109 30.11 43.10 -10.60
CA GLU A 109 28.81 43.64 -11.03
C GLU A 109 28.25 44.64 -10.00
N ARG A 110 28.42 44.33 -8.71
CA ARG A 110 28.00 45.21 -7.62
C ARG A 110 28.82 46.50 -7.61
N VAL A 111 30.13 46.41 -7.83
CA VAL A 111 31.03 47.58 -7.89
C VAL A 111 30.67 48.48 -9.08
N LYS A 112 30.44 47.92 -10.26
CA LYS A 112 29.98 48.68 -11.44
C LYS A 112 28.66 49.40 -11.19
N LYS A 113 27.68 48.70 -10.60
CA LYS A 113 26.38 49.28 -10.24
C LYS A 113 26.54 50.38 -9.18
N ALA A 114 27.32 50.13 -8.14
CA ALA A 114 27.56 51.10 -7.08
C ALA A 114 28.25 52.36 -7.60
N ALA A 115 29.28 52.23 -8.44
CA ALA A 115 29.98 53.36 -9.06
C ALA A 115 29.04 54.17 -9.99
N TYR A 116 28.24 53.49 -10.82
CA TYR A 116 27.23 54.15 -11.66
C TYR A 116 26.19 54.90 -10.84
N LEU A 117 25.64 54.25 -9.81
CA LEU A 117 24.63 54.85 -8.92
C LEU A 117 25.24 55.97 -8.09
N ALA A 118 26.49 55.89 -7.67
CA ALA A 118 27.15 56.91 -6.86
C ALA A 118 27.27 58.25 -7.59
N ARG A 119 27.42 58.25 -8.92
CA ARG A 119 27.42 59.48 -9.73
C ARG A 119 26.11 60.26 -9.63
N PHE A 120 25.00 59.56 -9.40
CA PHE A 120 23.66 60.16 -9.36
C PHE A 120 23.10 60.27 -7.96
N LEU A 121 23.37 59.30 -7.07
CA LEU A 121 22.72 59.16 -5.75
C LEU A 121 23.50 59.77 -4.59
N ILE A 122 24.75 60.22 -4.77
CA ILE A 122 25.48 60.94 -3.71
C ILE A 122 24.85 62.34 -3.57
N PRO A 123 24.25 62.67 -2.41
CA PRO A 123 23.65 63.97 -2.20
C PRO A 123 24.75 65.05 -2.19
N LEU A 124 24.45 66.21 -2.77
CA LEU A 124 25.28 67.40 -2.63
C LEU A 124 25.20 67.87 -1.17
N ASP A 125 26.33 67.95 -0.47
CA ASP A 125 26.37 68.44 0.91
C ASP A 125 26.21 69.98 0.91
N LEU A 126 24.97 70.44 0.95
CA LEU A 126 24.63 71.86 1.10
C LEU A 126 24.65 72.25 2.58
N PRO A 127 25.35 73.34 2.97
CA PRO A 127 25.34 73.84 4.34
C PRO A 127 23.91 74.14 4.83
N PRO A 128 23.61 73.90 6.12
CA PRO A 128 22.27 74.12 6.68
C PRO A 128 21.80 75.59 6.58
N GLU A 129 22.74 76.53 6.47
CA GLU A 129 22.46 77.96 6.23
C GLU A 129 21.90 78.24 4.82
N ALA A 130 22.34 77.47 3.81
CA ALA A 130 21.85 77.60 2.44
C ALA A 130 20.44 77.00 2.29
N LEU A 131 20.17 75.89 3.00
CA LEU A 131 18.87 75.22 3.01
C LEU A 131 17.77 76.02 3.73
N ALA A 132 18.13 77.01 4.57
CA ALA A 132 17.18 77.90 5.22
C ALA A 132 16.54 78.93 4.25
N MET A 133 17.12 79.11 3.05
CA MET A 133 16.55 79.96 2.01
C MET A 133 15.34 79.24 1.34
N PRO A 134 14.13 79.83 1.33
CA PRO A 134 12.92 79.15 0.88
C PRO A 134 12.98 78.63 -0.57
N GLU A 135 13.60 79.41 -1.45
CA GLU A 135 13.77 79.06 -2.87
C GLU A 135 14.70 77.84 -3.04
N LEU A 136 15.82 77.81 -2.32
CA LEU A 136 16.78 76.71 -2.39
C LEU A 136 16.25 75.44 -1.70
N GLY A 137 15.48 75.58 -0.62
CA GLY A 137 14.80 74.47 0.04
C GLY A 137 13.77 73.78 -0.86
N SER A 138 12.99 74.54 -1.64
CA SER A 138 12.05 73.99 -2.61
C SER A 138 12.75 73.29 -3.79
N LEU A 139 13.85 73.86 -4.30
CA LEU A 139 14.68 73.24 -5.33
C LEU A 139 15.34 71.95 -4.84
N TRP A 140 15.78 71.94 -3.58
CA TRP A 140 16.31 70.75 -2.92
C TRP A 140 15.26 69.64 -2.76
N ALA A 141 14.02 69.98 -2.43
CA ALA A 141 12.93 69.02 -2.39
C ALA A 141 12.64 68.41 -3.78
N GLN A 142 12.63 69.22 -4.85
CA GLN A 142 12.50 68.74 -6.23
C GLN A 142 13.68 67.86 -6.65
N TYR A 143 14.90 68.19 -6.23
CA TYR A 143 16.08 67.34 -6.42
C TYR A 143 15.92 65.99 -5.72
N GLN A 144 15.43 65.95 -4.48
CA GLN A 144 15.18 64.69 -3.77
C GLN A 144 14.04 63.86 -4.39
N GLU A 145 12.99 64.51 -4.90
CA GLU A 145 11.88 63.84 -5.58
C GLU A 145 12.34 63.21 -6.91
N THR A 146 13.07 63.96 -7.73
CA THR A 146 13.65 63.44 -8.99
C THR A 146 14.67 62.33 -8.73
N MET A 147 15.45 62.43 -7.66
CA MET A 147 16.34 61.37 -7.19
C MET A 147 15.59 60.08 -6.85
N ASN A 148 14.46 60.19 -6.17
CA ASN A 148 13.64 59.03 -5.81
C ASN A 148 12.95 58.42 -7.04
N GLY A 149 12.45 59.27 -7.96
CA GLY A 149 11.94 58.81 -9.26
C GLY A 149 13.00 58.06 -10.07
N PHE A 150 14.25 58.50 -10.06
CA PHE A 150 15.37 57.78 -10.69
C PHE A 150 15.61 56.40 -10.05
N LYS A 151 15.56 56.28 -8.72
CA LYS A 151 15.71 54.98 -8.03
C LYS A 151 14.63 53.99 -8.44
N GLU A 152 13.39 54.45 -8.53
CA GLU A 152 12.25 53.61 -8.92
C GLU A 152 12.37 53.17 -10.39
N ALA A 153 12.68 54.11 -11.29
CA ALA A 153 12.88 53.80 -12.70
C ALA A 153 14.06 52.83 -12.93
N HIS A 154 15.18 53.03 -12.23
CA HIS A 154 16.34 52.13 -12.32
C HIS A 154 16.01 50.73 -11.80
N ARG A 155 15.28 50.61 -10.67
CA ARG A 155 14.83 49.30 -10.15
C ARG A 155 13.92 48.58 -11.13
N ALA A 156 12.96 49.28 -11.73
CA ALA A 156 12.07 48.71 -12.74
C ALA A 156 12.85 48.26 -14.00
N TYR A 157 13.83 49.04 -14.43
CA TYR A 157 14.70 48.69 -15.55
C TYR A 157 15.54 47.43 -15.26
N GLU A 158 16.14 47.30 -14.07
CA GLU A 158 16.90 46.09 -13.70
C GLU A 158 16.04 44.83 -13.70
N GLN A 159 14.79 44.92 -13.20
CA GLN A 159 13.84 43.81 -13.26
C GLN A 159 13.53 43.42 -14.71
N SER A 160 13.24 44.40 -15.57
CA SER A 160 12.99 44.16 -16.99
C SER A 160 14.19 43.54 -17.73
N VAL A 161 15.42 43.94 -17.39
CA VAL A 161 16.62 43.34 -17.98
C VAL A 161 16.77 41.87 -17.57
N HIS A 162 16.50 41.54 -16.31
CA HIS A 162 16.53 40.16 -15.84
C HIS A 162 15.48 39.28 -16.55
N GLU A 163 14.24 39.77 -16.68
CA GLU A 163 13.19 39.10 -17.45
C GLU A 163 13.56 38.97 -18.94
N GLY A 164 14.24 39.98 -19.50
CA GLY A 164 14.76 39.95 -20.86
C GLY A 164 15.83 38.86 -21.09
N THR A 165 16.68 38.58 -20.09
CA THR A 165 17.66 37.48 -20.17
C THR A 165 16.99 36.11 -20.20
N GLN A 166 16.00 35.87 -19.34
CA GLN A 166 15.20 34.63 -19.37
C GLN A 166 14.44 34.47 -20.70
N THR A 167 13.89 35.56 -21.21
CA THR A 167 13.20 35.56 -22.51
C THR A 167 14.17 35.25 -23.67
N ARG A 168 15.43 35.67 -23.57
CA ARG A 168 16.47 35.36 -24.57
C ARG A 168 16.87 33.88 -24.53
N GLU A 169 17.00 33.30 -23.35
CA GLU A 169 17.27 31.86 -23.19
C GLU A 169 16.13 31.04 -23.78
N LEU A 170 14.87 31.35 -23.44
CA LEU A 170 13.71 30.70 -24.03
C LEU A 170 13.66 30.85 -25.55
N ARG A 171 14.05 32.02 -26.10
CA ARG A 171 14.14 32.22 -27.56
C ARG A 171 15.22 31.36 -28.20
N ASN A 172 16.37 31.19 -27.53
CA ASN A 172 17.44 30.32 -28.01
C ASN A 172 16.99 28.85 -27.98
N ASP A 173 16.30 28.42 -26.92
CA ASP A 173 15.76 27.07 -26.80
C ASP A 173 14.68 26.81 -27.85
N ILE A 174 13.78 27.77 -28.09
CA ILE A 174 12.78 27.69 -29.18
C ILE A 174 13.51 27.56 -30.52
N SER A 175 14.53 28.37 -30.78
CA SER A 175 15.31 28.27 -32.02
C SER A 175 16.00 26.91 -32.15
N ALA A 176 16.57 26.37 -31.06
CA ALA A 176 17.18 25.04 -31.06
C ALA A 176 16.14 23.95 -31.38
N ILE A 177 14.98 23.98 -30.71
CA ILE A 177 13.87 23.06 -30.96
C ILE A 177 13.37 23.19 -32.40
N GLU A 178 13.26 24.40 -32.95
CA GLU A 178 12.88 24.62 -34.35
C GLU A 178 13.89 23.97 -35.31
N THR A 179 15.18 24.11 -35.06
CA THR A 179 16.21 23.43 -35.87
C THR A 179 16.16 21.91 -35.74
N GLU A 180 15.88 21.38 -34.54
CA GLU A 180 15.70 19.94 -34.33
C GLU A 180 14.47 19.41 -35.07
N ILE A 181 13.34 20.14 -35.01
CA ILE A 181 12.14 19.83 -35.77
C ILE A 181 12.44 19.81 -37.27
N GLU A 182 13.17 20.79 -37.78
CA GLU A 182 13.55 20.83 -39.20
C GLU A 182 14.47 19.66 -39.57
N ASN A 183 15.43 19.30 -38.71
CA ASN A 183 16.31 18.15 -38.91
C ASN A 183 15.54 16.83 -38.89
N VAL A 184 14.59 16.66 -37.97
CA VAL A 184 13.70 15.51 -37.90
C VAL A 184 12.82 15.44 -39.14
N LYS A 185 12.22 16.56 -39.59
CA LYS A 185 11.45 16.63 -40.84
C LYS A 185 12.28 16.20 -42.04
N LYS A 186 13.50 16.76 -42.21
CA LYS A 186 14.42 16.36 -43.28
C LYS A 186 14.78 14.87 -43.22
N ARG A 187 14.94 14.31 -42.02
CA ARG A 187 15.21 12.88 -41.82
C ARG A 187 14.00 12.02 -42.16
N ILE A 188 12.79 12.47 -41.79
CA ILE A 188 11.53 11.82 -42.17
C ILE A 188 11.36 11.84 -43.68
N GLU A 189 11.55 12.98 -44.35
CA GLU A 189 11.48 13.11 -45.82
C GLU A 189 12.47 12.18 -46.53
N ARG A 190 13.73 12.11 -46.06
CA ARG A 190 14.73 11.17 -46.60
C ARG A 190 14.30 9.71 -46.42
N THR A 191 13.65 9.40 -45.29
CA THR A 191 13.21 8.04 -44.98
C THR A 191 11.96 7.68 -45.79
N GLN A 192 11.01 8.60 -45.94
CA GLN A 192 9.84 8.48 -46.81
C GLN A 192 10.27 8.27 -48.27
N GLY A 193 11.19 9.07 -48.80
CA GLY A 193 11.69 8.88 -50.17
C GLY A 193 12.44 7.56 -50.41
N ARG A 194 12.95 6.91 -49.36
CA ARG A 194 13.48 5.52 -49.45
C ARG A 194 12.36 4.49 -49.41
N LEU A 195 11.28 4.78 -48.68
CA LEU A 195 10.15 3.90 -48.45
C LEU A 195 9.16 3.89 -49.62
N ASP A 196 9.04 4.99 -50.37
CA ASP A 196 8.24 5.09 -51.61
C ASP A 196 8.68 4.08 -52.69
N LYS A 197 9.89 3.52 -52.56
CA LYS A 197 10.43 2.48 -53.44
C LYS A 197 10.01 1.07 -53.04
N VAL A 198 9.31 0.90 -51.91
CA VAL A 198 8.89 -0.39 -51.35
C VAL A 198 7.41 -0.64 -51.70
N PRO A 199 7.06 -1.79 -52.31
CA PRO A 199 5.67 -2.13 -52.57
C PRO A 199 4.89 -2.36 -51.26
N GLN A 200 3.60 -1.98 -51.24
CA GLN A 200 2.71 -2.08 -50.06
C GLN A 200 3.21 -1.28 -48.84
N GLN A 201 3.77 -0.10 -49.08
CA GLN A 201 4.31 0.83 -48.07
C GLN A 201 3.33 1.13 -46.92
N GLU A 202 2.07 1.47 -47.21
CA GLU A 202 1.10 1.85 -46.17
C GLU A 202 0.84 0.71 -45.20
N LEU A 203 0.64 -0.50 -45.71
CA LEU A 203 0.40 -1.70 -44.89
C LEU A 203 1.61 -2.08 -44.03
N LEU A 204 2.83 -1.94 -44.57
CA LEU A 204 4.07 -2.15 -43.84
C LEU A 204 4.30 -1.08 -42.75
N LEU A 205 3.95 0.17 -43.01
CA LEU A 205 4.02 1.25 -42.02
C LEU A 205 3.02 1.06 -40.89
N GLU A 206 1.79 0.67 -41.20
CA GLU A 206 0.77 0.36 -40.20
C GLU A 206 1.21 -0.81 -39.32
N ALA A 207 1.72 -1.89 -39.92
CA ALA A 207 2.27 -3.03 -39.18
C ALA A 207 3.48 -2.65 -38.32
N ALA A 208 4.39 -1.82 -38.84
CA ALA A 208 5.56 -1.33 -38.09
C ALA A 208 5.16 -0.39 -36.94
N ASN A 209 4.14 0.46 -37.13
CA ASN A 209 3.63 1.33 -36.08
C ASN A 209 2.92 0.52 -35.00
N ALA A 210 2.10 -0.47 -35.37
CA ALA A 210 1.49 -1.40 -34.43
C ALA A 210 2.55 -2.16 -33.63
N LEU A 211 3.59 -2.69 -34.28
CA LEU A 211 4.71 -3.34 -33.60
C LEU A 211 5.46 -2.39 -32.65
N ARG A 212 5.64 -1.12 -33.03
CA ARG A 212 6.28 -0.12 -32.18
C ARG A 212 5.45 0.16 -30.93
N ILE A 213 4.14 0.35 -31.08
CA ILE A 213 3.21 0.58 -29.97
C ILE A 213 3.23 -0.62 -29.02
N GLU A 214 3.17 -1.85 -29.54
CA GLU A 214 3.23 -3.04 -28.71
C GLU A 214 4.61 -3.20 -28.00
N LYS A 215 5.71 -2.80 -28.64
CA LYS A 215 7.03 -2.77 -27.99
C LYS A 215 7.15 -1.71 -26.90
N GLU A 216 6.58 -0.52 -27.12
CA GLU A 216 6.52 0.55 -26.12
C GLU A 216 5.68 0.10 -24.92
N ARG A 217 4.51 -0.50 -25.16
CA ARG A 217 3.66 -1.11 -24.13
C ARG A 217 4.37 -2.24 -23.40
N GLN A 218 5.11 -3.11 -24.11
CA GLN A 218 5.93 -4.15 -23.49
C GLN A 218 6.99 -3.54 -22.56
N LYS A 219 7.64 -2.45 -22.96
CA LYS A 219 8.65 -1.76 -22.15
C LYS A 219 8.02 -1.14 -20.90
N GLU A 220 6.86 -0.51 -21.03
CA GLU A 220 6.09 0.03 -19.88
C GLU A 220 5.69 -1.09 -18.91
N LEU A 221 5.19 -2.21 -19.42
CA LEU A 221 4.84 -3.37 -18.59
C LEU A 221 6.07 -3.96 -17.88
N LEU A 222 7.22 -4.04 -18.55
CA LEU A 222 8.47 -4.48 -17.93
C LEU A 222 8.90 -3.52 -16.81
N GLN A 223 8.81 -2.22 -17.05
CA GLN A 223 9.10 -1.22 -16.01
C GLN A 223 8.15 -1.37 -14.80
N GLN A 224 6.85 -1.56 -15.04
CA GLN A 224 5.88 -1.81 -13.97
C GLN A 224 6.17 -3.11 -13.22
N ILE A 225 6.59 -4.17 -13.91
CA ILE A 225 7.01 -5.43 -13.27
C ILE A 225 8.22 -5.20 -12.37
N ASP A 226 9.21 -4.42 -12.82
CA ASP A 226 10.39 -4.12 -12.04
C ASP A 226 10.06 -3.24 -10.81
N GLU A 227 9.19 -2.25 -10.97
CA GLU A 227 8.65 -1.44 -9.86
C GLU A 227 7.90 -2.31 -8.85
N GLN A 228 6.98 -3.17 -9.31
CA GLN A 228 6.25 -4.11 -8.44
C GLN A 228 7.17 -5.11 -7.73
N ARG A 229 8.22 -5.59 -8.41
CA ARG A 229 9.24 -6.46 -7.80
C ARG A 229 10.03 -5.74 -6.71
N GLN A 230 10.38 -4.47 -6.92
CA GLN A 230 11.03 -3.65 -5.91
C GLN A 230 10.11 -3.42 -4.70
N ASP A 231 8.83 -3.11 -4.95
CA ASP A 231 7.85 -2.96 -3.88
C ASP A 231 7.62 -4.25 -3.09
N LEU A 232 7.53 -5.38 -3.77
CA LEU A 232 7.41 -6.70 -3.13
C LEU A 232 8.66 -7.01 -2.31
N SER A 233 9.86 -6.75 -2.84
CA SER A 233 11.12 -6.90 -2.09
C SER A 233 11.14 -6.03 -0.83
N ARG A 234 10.71 -4.77 -0.92
CA ARG A 234 10.59 -3.87 0.23
C ARG A 234 9.59 -4.40 1.26
N ALA A 235 8.42 -4.88 0.82
CA ALA A 235 7.42 -5.46 1.70
C ALA A 235 7.93 -6.74 2.38
N SER A 236 8.62 -7.61 1.65
CA SER A 236 9.28 -8.81 2.21
C SER A 236 10.33 -8.45 3.25
N LEU A 237 11.16 -7.42 3.01
CA LEU A 237 12.17 -6.99 3.99
C LEU A 237 11.52 -6.48 5.29
N VAL A 238 10.43 -5.73 5.19
CA VAL A 238 9.65 -5.30 6.36
C VAL A 238 9.02 -6.51 7.07
N HIS A 239 8.48 -7.47 6.32
CA HIS A 239 7.93 -8.69 6.88
C HIS A 239 8.98 -9.50 7.66
N ASP A 240 10.15 -9.72 7.08
CA ASP A 240 11.26 -10.45 7.71
C ASP A 240 11.74 -9.74 8.99
N ARG A 241 11.80 -8.41 8.96
CA ARG A 241 12.11 -7.62 10.16
C ARG A 241 11.07 -7.83 11.26
N LEU A 242 9.78 -7.72 10.94
CA LEU A 242 8.70 -7.93 11.92
C LEU A 242 8.69 -9.37 12.45
N GLN A 243 8.99 -10.36 11.61
CA GLN A 243 9.15 -11.75 12.04
C GLN A 243 10.31 -11.91 13.03
N LYS A 244 11.47 -11.28 12.77
CA LYS A 244 12.61 -11.28 13.71
C LYS A 244 12.25 -10.60 15.04
N GLU A 245 11.59 -9.45 15.00
CA GLU A 245 11.12 -8.75 16.21
C GLU A 245 10.16 -9.63 17.02
N LEU A 246 9.24 -10.35 16.35
CA LEU A 246 8.33 -11.30 16.97
C LEU A 246 9.06 -12.53 17.54
N HIS A 247 10.06 -13.05 16.83
CA HIS A 247 10.90 -14.16 17.32
C HIS A 247 11.68 -13.75 18.58
N ASN A 248 12.30 -12.57 18.58
CA ASN A 248 13.01 -12.02 19.72
C ASN A 248 12.07 -11.79 20.92
N ALA A 249 10.86 -11.28 20.68
CA ALA A 249 9.84 -11.16 21.71
C ALA A 249 9.46 -12.52 22.32
N LYS A 250 9.33 -13.57 21.50
CA LYS A 250 9.07 -14.95 21.98
C LYS A 250 10.24 -15.51 22.79
N LEU A 251 11.48 -15.30 22.37
CA LEU A 251 12.68 -15.74 23.10
C LEU A 251 12.82 -15.00 24.45
N SER A 252 12.49 -13.71 24.49
CA SER A 252 12.42 -12.91 25.73
C SER A 252 11.38 -13.49 26.71
N VAL A 253 10.23 -13.95 26.21
CA VAL A 253 9.20 -14.63 27.03
C VAL A 253 9.65 -16.01 27.51
N GLN A 254 10.53 -16.69 26.77
CA GLN A 254 11.09 -18.01 27.14
C GLN A 254 12.26 -17.94 28.13
N GLY A 255 12.56 -16.76 28.68
CA GLY A 255 13.58 -16.58 29.73
C GLY A 255 15.00 -16.38 29.21
N ALA A 256 15.17 -16.02 27.93
CA ALA A 256 16.46 -15.54 27.43
C ALA A 256 16.83 -14.26 28.19
N THR A 257 18.00 -14.26 28.84
CA THR A 257 18.46 -13.05 29.55
C THR A 257 18.72 -11.93 28.54
N PRO A 258 18.41 -10.66 28.86
CA PRO A 258 18.67 -9.52 27.97
C PRO A 258 20.13 -9.45 27.50
N ARG A 259 21.06 -9.98 28.30
CA ARG A 259 22.49 -10.05 27.97
C ARG A 259 22.78 -11.01 26.82
N ASN A 260 22.20 -12.21 26.82
CA ASN A 260 22.37 -13.17 25.72
C ASN A 260 21.75 -12.66 24.41
N LEU A 261 20.61 -11.97 24.49
CA LEU A 261 20.01 -11.31 23.31
C LEU A 261 20.90 -10.18 22.79
N MET A 262 21.53 -9.42 23.69
CA MET A 262 22.45 -8.34 23.33
C MET A 262 23.74 -8.87 22.71
N ASP A 263 24.32 -9.93 23.28
CA ASP A 263 25.51 -10.59 22.75
C ASP A 263 25.24 -11.16 21.34
N GLY A 264 24.08 -11.80 21.13
CA GLY A 264 23.66 -12.25 19.80
C GLY A 264 23.44 -11.11 18.80
N LEU A 265 22.82 -10.00 19.21
CA LEU A 265 22.68 -8.81 18.37
C LEU A 265 24.03 -8.18 18.02
N VAL A 266 25.00 -8.17 18.95
CA VAL A 266 26.35 -7.67 18.70
C VAL A 266 27.07 -8.55 17.69
N GLU A 267 26.97 -9.88 17.82
CA GLU A 267 27.53 -10.83 16.84
C GLU A 267 26.88 -10.67 15.46
N GLU A 268 25.55 -10.56 15.37
CA GLU A 268 24.85 -10.28 14.12
C GLU A 268 25.28 -8.95 13.50
N THR A 269 25.43 -7.90 14.32
CA THR A 269 25.85 -6.58 13.84
C THR A 269 27.27 -6.62 13.28
N GLN A 270 28.19 -7.34 13.93
CA GLN A 270 29.56 -7.51 13.44
C GLN A 270 29.62 -8.31 12.13
N VAL A 271 28.80 -9.37 12.00
CA VAL A 271 28.70 -10.14 10.75
C VAL A 271 28.10 -9.28 9.63
N LEU A 272 27.03 -8.52 9.92
CA LEU A 272 26.43 -7.60 8.94
C LEU A 272 27.38 -6.47 8.54
N GLU A 273 28.15 -5.93 9.48
CA GLU A 273 29.15 -4.90 9.21
C GLU A 273 30.25 -5.43 8.28
N PHE A 274 30.74 -6.65 8.51
CA PHE A 274 31.69 -7.30 7.60
C PHE A 274 31.09 -7.53 6.20
N MET A 275 29.84 -7.99 6.12
CA MET A 275 29.14 -8.21 4.84
C MET A 275 28.96 -6.91 4.06
N VAL A 276 28.55 -5.81 4.73
CA VAL A 276 28.29 -4.51 4.08
C VAL A 276 29.56 -3.75 3.74
N GLN A 277 30.60 -3.81 4.58
CA GLN A 277 31.82 -3.04 4.35
C GLN A 277 32.82 -3.74 3.41
N GLN A 278 32.84 -5.08 3.39
CA GLN A 278 33.89 -5.82 2.68
C GLN A 278 33.33 -6.71 1.56
N LYS A 279 32.45 -7.66 1.88
CA LYS A 279 32.03 -8.70 0.91
C LYS A 279 31.09 -8.16 -0.18
N LEU A 280 29.95 -7.60 0.20
CA LEU A 280 28.91 -7.16 -0.76
C LEU A 280 29.39 -6.05 -1.71
N PRO A 281 30.15 -5.02 -1.28
CA PRO A 281 30.66 -4.02 -2.21
C PRO A 281 31.62 -4.61 -3.24
N GLN A 282 32.49 -5.56 -2.85
CA GLN A 282 33.41 -6.22 -3.77
C GLN A 282 32.66 -7.05 -4.80
N GLU A 283 31.69 -7.88 -4.36
CA GLU A 283 30.86 -8.67 -5.26
C GLU A 283 30.02 -7.77 -6.19
N LEU A 284 29.45 -6.69 -5.67
CA LEU A 284 28.65 -5.74 -6.44
C LEU A 284 29.50 -4.99 -7.47
N GLN A 285 30.70 -4.54 -7.10
CA GLN A 285 31.64 -3.92 -8.03
C GLN A 285 32.08 -4.91 -9.11
N GLN A 286 32.36 -6.16 -8.75
CA GLN A 286 32.69 -7.21 -9.72
C GLN A 286 31.53 -7.42 -10.72
N ARG A 287 30.29 -7.56 -10.23
CA ARG A 287 29.10 -7.69 -11.10
C ARG A 287 28.83 -6.45 -11.95
N GLN A 288 29.01 -5.26 -11.40
CA GLN A 288 28.88 -4.01 -12.17
C GLN A 288 29.93 -3.95 -13.27
N SER A 289 31.18 -4.33 -13.00
CA SER A 289 32.23 -4.40 -14.01
C SER A 289 31.92 -5.44 -15.10
N GLU A 290 31.40 -6.61 -14.73
CA GLU A 290 30.94 -7.62 -15.70
C GLU A 290 29.82 -7.06 -16.59
N VAL A 291 28.80 -6.44 -16.00
CA VAL A 291 27.70 -5.83 -16.76
C VAL A 291 28.22 -4.72 -17.67
N GLN A 292 29.10 -3.85 -17.17
CA GLN A 292 29.69 -2.78 -17.97
C GLN A 292 30.48 -3.34 -19.16
N THR A 293 31.31 -4.37 -18.95
CA THR A 293 32.03 -5.01 -20.06
C THR A 293 31.09 -5.65 -21.08
N LEU A 294 29.99 -6.28 -20.64
CA LEU A 294 28.98 -6.83 -21.53
C LEU A 294 28.22 -5.72 -22.29
N GLN A 295 27.97 -4.58 -21.64
CA GLN A 295 27.36 -3.41 -22.24
C GLN A 295 28.26 -2.82 -23.33
N GLU A 296 29.55 -2.64 -23.03
CA GLU A 296 30.57 -2.18 -23.98
C GLU A 296 30.64 -3.12 -25.21
N VAL A 297 30.59 -4.43 -24.98
CA VAL A 297 30.56 -5.45 -26.06
C VAL A 297 29.28 -5.39 -26.90
N ILE A 298 28.14 -5.02 -26.32
CA ILE A 298 26.86 -4.84 -27.04
C ILE A 298 26.87 -3.53 -27.84
N ASP A 299 27.45 -2.48 -27.27
CA ASP A 299 27.49 -1.14 -27.86
C ASP A 299 28.54 -1.04 -28.99
N GLU A 300 29.55 -1.92 -29.00
CA GLU A 300 30.51 -2.05 -30.11
C GLU A 300 29.86 -2.72 -31.34
N PRO A 301 29.66 -1.97 -32.45
CA PRO A 301 29.04 -2.52 -33.64
C PRO A 301 30.05 -3.36 -34.44
N ASN A 302 29.82 -4.67 -34.46
CA ASN A 302 30.54 -5.69 -35.24
C ASN A 302 31.98 -5.98 -34.78
N ILE A 303 32.11 -6.67 -33.64
CA ILE A 303 33.35 -7.39 -33.31
C ILE A 303 33.60 -8.47 -34.39
N THR A 304 34.62 -8.27 -35.21
CA THR A 304 35.00 -9.26 -36.22
C THR A 304 35.87 -10.35 -35.57
N ARG A 305 35.88 -11.58 -36.13
CA ARG A 305 36.73 -12.67 -35.61
C ARG A 305 38.23 -12.32 -35.58
N ALA A 306 38.67 -11.37 -36.43
CA ALA A 306 40.02 -10.84 -36.44
C ALA A 306 40.30 -9.95 -35.20
N ASP A 307 39.36 -9.10 -34.81
CA ASP A 307 39.52 -8.20 -33.65
C ASP A 307 39.59 -8.99 -32.33
N LEU A 308 38.82 -10.09 -32.21
CA LEU A 308 38.93 -11.03 -31.09
C LEU A 308 40.30 -11.72 -31.03
N GLN A 309 40.90 -12.03 -32.18
CA GLN A 309 42.23 -12.64 -32.24
C GLN A 309 43.32 -11.64 -31.85
N GLU A 310 43.21 -10.37 -32.25
CA GLU A 310 44.11 -9.32 -31.80
C GLU A 310 44.00 -9.07 -30.29
N LEU A 311 42.78 -9.01 -29.76
CA LEU A 311 42.55 -8.90 -28.31
C LEU A 311 43.11 -10.11 -27.55
N GLN A 312 42.95 -11.33 -28.05
CA GLN A 312 43.55 -12.53 -27.45
C GLN A 312 45.08 -12.50 -27.49
N GLN A 313 45.68 -12.07 -28.59
CA GLN A 313 47.13 -11.90 -28.66
C GLN A 313 47.61 -10.84 -27.66
N ARG A 314 46.87 -9.74 -27.51
CA ARG A 314 47.20 -8.69 -26.53
C ARG A 314 47.07 -9.18 -25.09
N ILE A 315 46.06 -9.99 -24.79
CA ILE A 315 45.89 -10.64 -23.49
C ILE A 315 47.06 -11.60 -23.23
N ASP A 316 47.48 -12.40 -24.22
CA ASP A 316 48.61 -13.31 -24.09
C ASP A 316 49.94 -12.57 -23.86
N GLU A 317 50.16 -11.45 -24.56
CA GLU A 317 51.31 -10.57 -24.35
C GLU A 317 51.33 -9.98 -22.95
N LEU A 318 50.22 -9.38 -22.52
CA LEU A 318 50.09 -8.81 -21.18
C LEU A 318 50.20 -9.88 -20.08
N THR A 319 49.68 -11.08 -20.31
CA THR A 319 49.79 -12.20 -19.36
C THR A 319 51.24 -12.65 -19.23
N ARG A 320 52.00 -12.71 -20.33
CA ARG A 320 53.44 -13.00 -20.30
C ARG A 320 54.23 -11.91 -19.59
N ASP A 321 53.87 -10.64 -19.79
CA ASP A 321 54.53 -9.53 -19.11
C ASP A 321 54.19 -9.47 -17.62
N ILE A 322 52.96 -9.78 -17.23
CA ILE A 322 52.58 -9.97 -15.83
C ILE A 322 53.36 -11.15 -15.23
N GLN A 323 53.46 -12.28 -15.92
CA GLN A 323 54.26 -13.42 -15.45
C GLN A 323 55.73 -13.05 -15.26
N ARG A 324 56.35 -12.33 -16.20
CA ARG A 324 57.72 -11.81 -16.06
C ARG A 324 57.86 -10.85 -14.89
N MET A 325 56.90 -9.95 -14.67
CA MET A 325 56.91 -9.03 -13.53
C MET A 325 56.72 -9.77 -12.20
N VAL A 326 55.89 -10.82 -12.16
CA VAL A 326 55.69 -11.67 -10.99
C VAL A 326 56.95 -12.49 -10.71
N GLU A 327 57.56 -13.10 -11.72
CA GLU A 327 58.83 -13.83 -11.62
C GLU A 327 59.96 -12.91 -11.14
N GLY A 328 60.06 -11.69 -11.69
CA GLY A 328 61.02 -10.68 -11.22
C GLY A 328 60.76 -10.27 -9.77
N ARG A 329 59.50 -10.03 -9.40
CA ARG A 329 59.12 -9.67 -8.02
C ARG A 329 59.37 -10.82 -7.04
N MET A 330 59.19 -12.08 -7.46
CA MET A 330 59.50 -13.27 -6.66
C MET A 330 61.01 -13.51 -6.52
N ALA A 331 61.79 -13.22 -7.57
CA ALA A 331 63.26 -13.25 -7.52
C ALA A 331 63.80 -12.15 -6.58
N ASP A 332 63.24 -10.94 -6.64
CA ASP A 332 63.61 -9.83 -5.75
C ASP A 332 63.18 -10.08 -4.28
N HIS A 333 62.01 -10.67 -4.03
CA HIS A 333 61.59 -11.10 -2.68
C HIS A 333 62.42 -12.27 -2.13
N SER A 334 63.11 -13.05 -2.97
CA SER A 334 63.99 -14.14 -2.51
C SER A 334 65.37 -13.66 -2.08
N THR A 335 65.80 -12.47 -2.54
CA THR A 335 67.13 -11.90 -2.28
C THR A 335 67.14 -10.91 -1.11
N GLN A 336 66.01 -10.23 -0.85
CA GLN A 336 65.80 -9.44 0.36
C GLN A 336 65.00 -10.29 1.36
N SER A 337 65.51 -10.52 2.57
CA SER A 337 64.81 -11.29 3.59
C SER A 337 63.47 -10.62 3.96
N ASP A 338 62.40 -11.08 3.32
CA ASP A 338 61.07 -10.49 3.45
C ASP A 338 60.48 -10.77 4.84
N THR A 339 60.72 -9.85 5.78
CA THR A 339 60.16 -9.91 7.14
C THR A 339 58.64 -9.76 7.14
N LEU A 340 58.06 -9.19 6.08
CA LEU A 340 56.62 -8.97 5.93
C LEU A 340 55.92 -10.12 5.19
N GLY A 341 56.67 -10.98 4.49
CA GLY A 341 56.17 -12.16 3.78
C GLY A 341 55.34 -13.09 4.65
N PRO A 342 55.81 -13.49 5.85
CA PRO A 342 55.03 -14.30 6.79
C PRO A 342 53.74 -13.61 7.24
N PHE A 343 53.76 -12.29 7.47
CA PHE A 343 52.56 -11.52 7.85
C PHE A 343 51.57 -11.39 6.69
N ARG A 344 52.04 -11.26 5.45
CA ARG A 344 51.20 -11.28 4.25
C ARG A 344 50.57 -12.65 4.04
N GLN A 345 51.34 -13.72 4.21
CA GLN A 345 50.80 -15.09 4.16
C GLN A 345 49.79 -15.35 5.28
N GLN A 346 50.07 -14.87 6.50
CA GLN A 346 49.14 -14.99 7.62
C GLN A 346 47.89 -14.15 7.40
N ALA A 347 48.00 -12.93 6.88
CA ALA A 347 46.86 -12.10 6.51
C ALA A 347 46.02 -12.75 5.39
N ALA A 348 46.68 -13.32 4.37
CA ALA A 348 46.00 -14.05 3.29
C ALA A 348 45.30 -15.32 3.80
N MET A 349 45.93 -16.06 4.73
CA MET A 349 45.31 -17.21 5.37
C MET A 349 44.11 -16.82 6.23
N VAL A 350 44.21 -15.73 7.00
CA VAL A 350 43.09 -15.20 7.80
C VAL A 350 41.96 -14.70 6.90
N ALA A 351 42.27 -14.01 5.79
CA ALA A 351 41.28 -13.58 4.82
C ALA A 351 40.56 -14.78 4.20
N ARG A 352 41.30 -15.81 3.76
CA ARG A 352 40.73 -17.05 3.21
C ARG A 352 39.89 -17.80 4.23
N ASN A 353 40.31 -17.85 5.49
CA ASN A 353 39.52 -18.47 6.56
C ASN A 353 38.24 -17.67 6.85
N LYS A 354 38.29 -16.34 6.83
CA LYS A 354 37.11 -15.47 6.96
C LYS A 354 36.14 -15.67 5.80
N GLU A 355 36.67 -15.76 4.58
CA GLU A 355 35.88 -16.01 3.37
C GLU A 355 35.21 -17.39 3.42
N ALA A 356 35.95 -18.45 3.76
CA ALA A 356 35.41 -19.79 3.94
C ALA A 356 34.35 -19.85 5.06
N ALA A 357 34.55 -19.13 6.17
CA ALA A 357 33.56 -19.04 7.24
C ALA A 357 32.30 -18.27 6.80
N ALA A 358 32.45 -17.21 6.01
CA ALA A 358 31.33 -16.48 5.43
C ALA A 358 30.56 -17.32 4.40
N GLU A 359 31.24 -18.11 3.59
CA GLU A 359 30.61 -19.08 2.67
C GLU A 359 29.85 -20.17 3.43
N GLN A 360 30.43 -20.71 4.49
CA GLN A 360 29.74 -21.68 5.36
C GLN A 360 28.51 -21.06 6.02
N LEU A 361 28.62 -19.84 6.53
CA LEU A 361 27.50 -19.11 7.12
C LEU A 361 26.40 -18.87 6.10
N ASP A 362 26.73 -18.46 4.88
CA ASP A 362 25.78 -18.31 3.78
C ASP A 362 25.11 -19.64 3.42
N GLN A 363 25.87 -20.74 3.39
CA GLN A 363 25.34 -22.07 3.09
C GLN A 363 24.38 -22.54 4.19
N THR A 364 24.75 -22.43 5.46
CA THR A 364 23.86 -22.78 6.59
C THR A 364 22.64 -21.87 6.66
N THR A 365 22.77 -20.59 6.27
CA THR A 365 21.65 -19.65 6.23
C THR A 365 20.69 -20.01 5.08
N LYS A 366 21.20 -20.46 3.93
CA LYS A 366 20.37 -20.98 2.84
C LYS A 366 19.64 -22.25 3.25
N GLU A 367 20.32 -23.18 3.91
CA GLU A 367 19.72 -24.41 4.44
C GLU A 367 18.63 -24.11 5.48
N LEU A 368 18.87 -23.15 6.39
CA LEU A 368 17.86 -22.68 7.35
C LEU A 368 16.62 -22.16 6.63
N ARG A 369 16.80 -21.25 5.66
CA ARG A 369 15.69 -20.68 4.86
C ARG A 369 14.93 -21.76 4.10
N GLU A 370 15.63 -22.76 3.57
CA GLU A 370 14.99 -23.87 2.87
C GLU A 370 14.16 -24.72 3.82
N VAL A 371 14.67 -25.04 5.01
CA VAL A 371 13.93 -25.78 6.05
C VAL A 371 12.74 -24.97 6.56
N GLU A 372 12.89 -23.66 6.77
CA GLU A 372 11.79 -22.77 7.16
C GLU A 372 10.71 -22.71 6.07
N ARG A 373 11.10 -22.62 4.80
CA ARG A 373 10.15 -22.69 3.67
C ARG A 373 9.43 -24.03 3.65
N GLN A 374 10.16 -25.14 3.80
CA GLN A 374 9.56 -26.47 3.88
C GLN A 374 8.60 -26.57 5.08
N LEU A 375 8.93 -25.99 6.23
CA LEU A 375 8.06 -25.97 7.41
C LEU A 375 6.78 -25.16 7.14
N GLN A 376 6.89 -23.98 6.53
CA GLN A 376 5.74 -23.17 6.12
C GLN A 376 4.87 -23.90 5.08
N ASP A 377 5.47 -24.54 4.08
CA ASP A 377 4.76 -25.32 3.07
C ASP A 377 4.04 -26.52 3.70
N ARG A 378 4.70 -27.23 4.63
CA ARG A 378 4.07 -28.32 5.39
C ARG A 378 2.96 -27.81 6.29
N GLN A 379 3.11 -26.62 6.87
CA GLN A 379 2.10 -26.00 7.71
C GLN A 379 0.88 -25.54 6.90
N ARG A 380 1.09 -25.01 5.70
CA ARG A 380 0.02 -24.72 4.71
C ARG A 380 -0.66 -26.00 4.25
N GLN A 381 0.09 -27.03 3.87
CA GLN A 381 -0.47 -28.34 3.51
C GLN A 381 -1.28 -28.96 4.65
N LEU A 382 -0.84 -28.80 5.91
CA LEU A 382 -1.58 -29.24 7.08
C LEU A 382 -2.86 -28.42 7.31
N GLN A 383 -2.83 -27.11 7.05
CA GLN A 383 -4.03 -26.25 7.07
C GLN A 383 -5.02 -26.65 5.98
N ASP A 384 -4.55 -26.92 4.76
CA ASP A 384 -5.40 -27.32 3.62
C ASP A 384 -6.02 -28.71 3.81
N THR A 385 -5.29 -29.66 4.41
CA THR A 385 -5.75 -31.05 4.57
C THR A 385 -6.61 -31.28 5.81
N VAL A 386 -6.39 -30.54 6.89
CA VAL A 386 -7.07 -30.75 8.18
C VAL A 386 -8.13 -29.67 8.46
N GLY A 387 -8.11 -28.55 7.72
CA GLY A 387 -8.94 -27.38 8.00
C GLY A 387 -8.42 -26.57 9.19
N GLU A 388 -9.02 -25.40 9.40
CA GLU A 388 -8.53 -24.33 10.30
C GLU A 388 -8.35 -24.74 11.77
N VAL A 389 -8.96 -25.85 12.22
CA VAL A 389 -8.94 -26.29 13.62
C VAL A 389 -8.35 -27.68 13.77
N ILE A 390 -7.05 -27.74 14.04
CA ILE A 390 -6.37 -28.97 14.43
C ILE A 390 -6.50 -29.15 15.96
N LEU A 391 -7.57 -29.80 16.45
CA LEU A 391 -7.66 -30.18 17.86
C LEU A 391 -6.58 -31.23 18.16
N ARG A 392 -5.48 -30.83 18.82
CA ARG A 392 -4.41 -31.73 19.26
C ARG A 392 -4.29 -31.73 20.79
N GLY A 393 -3.84 -32.87 21.32
CA GLY A 393 -3.51 -33.02 22.73
C GLY A 393 -4.73 -32.97 23.65
N GLU A 394 -4.78 -31.95 24.52
CA GLU A 394 -5.82 -31.80 25.55
C GLU A 394 -7.18 -31.41 24.97
N GLU A 395 -7.20 -30.60 23.91
CA GLU A 395 -8.45 -30.17 23.26
C GLU A 395 -9.19 -31.35 22.60
N LEU A 396 -8.44 -32.30 22.01
CA LEU A 396 -9.03 -33.54 21.48
C LEU A 396 -9.58 -34.43 22.61
N LYS A 397 -8.87 -34.51 23.75
CA LYS A 397 -9.36 -35.26 24.91
C LYS A 397 -10.64 -34.64 25.47
N GLN A 398 -10.69 -33.31 25.57
CA GLN A 398 -11.88 -32.58 25.99
C GLN A 398 -13.03 -32.80 25.00
N PHE A 399 -12.77 -32.71 23.70
CA PHE A 399 -13.77 -33.00 22.67
C PHE A 399 -14.30 -34.44 22.75
N VAL A 400 -13.44 -35.45 22.87
CA VAL A 400 -13.88 -36.85 23.03
C VAL A 400 -14.67 -37.05 24.34
N SER A 401 -14.27 -36.37 25.43
CA SER A 401 -15.01 -36.44 26.70
C SER A 401 -16.41 -35.83 26.60
N THR A 402 -16.55 -34.68 25.92
CA THR A 402 -17.84 -34.04 25.70
C THR A 402 -18.72 -34.85 24.74
N LEU A 403 -18.13 -35.53 23.76
CA LEU A 403 -18.83 -36.42 22.84
C LEU A 403 -19.35 -37.68 23.56
N ARG A 404 -18.56 -38.25 24.48
CA ARG A 404 -19.03 -39.35 25.35
C ARG A 404 -20.15 -38.91 26.28
N ALA A 405 -20.04 -37.73 26.89
CA ALA A 405 -21.09 -37.17 27.72
C ALA A 405 -22.39 -36.97 26.91
N LYS A 406 -22.31 -36.37 25.72
CA LYS A 406 -23.45 -36.21 24.81
C LYS A 406 -24.05 -37.56 24.37
N SER A 407 -23.22 -38.58 24.10
CA SER A 407 -23.69 -39.93 23.75
C SER A 407 -24.45 -40.59 24.90
N ASN A 408 -23.98 -40.40 26.15
CA ASN A 408 -24.69 -40.91 27.32
C ASN A 408 -26.03 -40.19 27.53
N VAL A 409 -26.06 -38.85 27.39
CA VAL A 409 -27.31 -38.07 27.45
C VAL A 409 -28.29 -38.53 26.38
N TYR A 410 -27.85 -38.74 25.14
CA TYR A 410 -28.69 -39.26 24.07
C TYR A 410 -29.27 -40.63 24.40
N LYS A 411 -28.45 -41.56 24.92
CA LYS A 411 -28.92 -42.89 25.32
C LYS A 411 -29.94 -42.82 26.46
N GLN A 412 -29.72 -41.93 27.42
CA GLN A 412 -30.65 -41.72 28.54
C GLN A 412 -31.98 -41.15 28.05
N GLN A 413 -31.97 -40.07 27.26
CA GLN A 413 -33.19 -39.48 26.69
C GLN A 413 -33.94 -40.48 25.80
N ARG A 414 -33.23 -41.33 25.07
CA ARG A 414 -33.84 -42.39 24.27
C ARG A 414 -34.50 -43.48 25.13
N ALA A 415 -33.93 -43.80 26.29
CA ALA A 415 -34.53 -44.74 27.23
C ALA A 415 -35.76 -44.13 27.92
N GLU A 416 -35.69 -42.86 28.32
CA GLU A 416 -36.83 -42.10 28.86
C GLU A 416 -37.98 -42.02 27.84
N LEU A 417 -37.69 -41.72 26.57
CA LEU A 417 -38.70 -41.76 25.51
C LEU A 417 -39.30 -43.16 25.29
N ALA A 418 -38.52 -44.22 25.47
CA ALA A 418 -39.04 -45.59 25.38
C ALA A 418 -39.96 -45.92 26.56
N ALA A 419 -39.61 -45.47 27.77
CA ALA A 419 -40.45 -45.63 28.96
C ALA A 419 -41.78 -44.88 28.82
N VAL A 420 -41.75 -43.60 28.42
CA VAL A 420 -42.97 -42.81 28.18
C VAL A 420 -43.85 -43.45 27.10
N LYS A 421 -43.25 -44.01 26.04
CA LYS A 421 -44.03 -44.74 25.02
C LYS A 421 -44.68 -46.01 25.57
N ALA A 422 -44.00 -46.73 26.46
CA ALA A 422 -44.58 -47.88 27.13
C ALA A 422 -45.73 -47.47 28.06
N GLU A 423 -45.56 -46.40 28.84
CA GLU A 423 -46.61 -45.83 29.69
C GLU A 423 -47.83 -45.38 28.88
N VAL A 424 -47.63 -44.73 27.73
CA VAL A 424 -48.73 -44.38 26.82
C VAL A 424 -49.44 -45.62 26.30
N SER A 425 -48.71 -46.69 25.98
CA SER A 425 -49.30 -47.97 25.57
C SER A 425 -50.14 -48.59 26.70
N ASP A 426 -49.61 -48.62 27.92
CA ASP A 426 -50.30 -49.16 29.11
C ASP A 426 -51.53 -48.30 29.46
N LEU A 427 -51.42 -46.97 29.37
CA LEU A 427 -52.53 -46.04 29.55
C LEU A 427 -53.60 -46.22 28.46
N THR A 428 -53.20 -46.44 27.21
CA THR A 428 -54.14 -46.72 26.11
C THR A 428 -54.88 -48.03 26.36
N GLN A 429 -54.16 -49.08 26.78
CA GLN A 429 -54.75 -50.39 27.08
C GLN A 429 -55.67 -50.35 28.30
N THR A 430 -55.29 -49.61 29.36
CA THR A 430 -56.16 -49.40 30.53
C THR A 430 -57.38 -48.55 30.19
N LEU A 431 -57.25 -47.53 29.34
CA LEU A 431 -58.36 -46.73 28.83
C LEU A 431 -59.33 -47.57 27.99
N GLU A 432 -58.80 -48.45 27.13
CA GLU A 432 -59.61 -49.38 26.33
C GLU A 432 -60.33 -50.42 27.20
N ASN A 433 -59.66 -50.96 28.22
CA ASN A 433 -60.28 -51.83 29.22
C ASN A 433 -61.40 -51.12 29.99
N LEU A 434 -61.19 -49.87 30.41
CA LEU A 434 -62.21 -49.07 31.10
C LEU A 434 -63.40 -48.76 30.18
N LYS A 435 -63.15 -48.42 28.90
CA LYS A 435 -64.21 -48.26 27.89
C LYS A 435 -65.00 -49.55 27.65
N SER A 436 -64.35 -50.70 27.73
CA SER A 436 -65.00 -52.01 27.57
C SER A 436 -65.87 -52.41 28.77
N GLN A 437 -65.49 -51.98 29.98
CA GLN A 437 -66.21 -52.28 31.23
C GLN A 437 -67.38 -51.33 31.47
N ASP A 438 -67.30 -50.08 31.00
CA ASP A 438 -68.36 -49.09 31.20
C ASP A 438 -68.53 -48.19 29.96
N PRO A 439 -69.48 -48.49 29.04
CA PRO A 439 -69.68 -47.72 27.81
C PRO A 439 -70.15 -46.28 28.06
N SER A 440 -70.63 -45.98 29.28
CA SER A 440 -71.02 -44.66 29.75
C SER A 440 -69.82 -43.69 29.93
N LEU A 441 -68.61 -44.23 30.14
CA LEU A 441 -67.37 -43.44 30.24
C LEU A 441 -66.95 -42.79 28.91
N SER A 442 -67.37 -43.34 27.77
CA SER A 442 -67.11 -42.70 26.46
C SER A 442 -67.82 -41.35 26.34
N GLY A 443 -69.02 -41.22 26.93
CA GLY A 443 -69.77 -39.97 27.00
C GLY A 443 -69.11 -38.94 27.92
N ALA A 444 -68.59 -39.38 29.07
CA ALA A 444 -67.92 -38.51 30.04
C ALA A 444 -66.55 -38.00 29.55
N LEU A 445 -65.77 -38.83 28.83
CA LEU A 445 -64.50 -38.42 28.22
C LEU A 445 -64.70 -37.44 27.05
N SER A 446 -65.77 -37.61 26.28
CA SER A 446 -66.15 -36.66 25.23
C SER A 446 -66.62 -35.31 25.78
N GLN A 447 -67.14 -35.29 27.01
CA GLN A 447 -67.50 -34.07 27.74
C GLN A 447 -66.26 -33.41 28.38
N LEU A 448 -65.34 -34.18 28.97
CA LEU A 448 -64.07 -33.65 29.51
C LEU A 448 -63.14 -33.09 28.43
N ALA A 449 -63.06 -33.73 27.26
CA ALA A 449 -62.31 -33.20 26.12
C ALA A 449 -62.94 -31.92 25.52
N ALA A 450 -64.22 -31.68 25.78
CA ALA A 450 -64.90 -30.43 25.40
C ALA A 450 -64.74 -29.32 26.46
N ASP A 451 -64.42 -29.66 27.71
CA ASP A 451 -64.22 -28.72 28.82
C ASP A 451 -62.74 -28.30 29.01
N GLU A 452 -61.78 -28.94 28.32
CA GLU A 452 -60.34 -28.58 28.38
C GLU A 452 -59.92 -27.37 27.52
N ASP A 453 -60.85 -26.64 26.91
CA ASP A 453 -60.57 -25.36 26.22
C ASP A 453 -60.81 -24.12 27.12
N GLY A 454 -60.96 -24.35 28.43
CA GLY A 454 -61.23 -23.31 29.44
C GLY A 454 -60.11 -23.14 30.46
N THR A 455 -59.24 -22.16 30.24
CA THR A 455 -58.37 -21.49 31.24
C THR A 455 -59.03 -21.43 32.64
N VAL A 456 -58.36 -21.81 33.74
CA VAL A 456 -57.96 -21.02 34.96
C VAL A 456 -57.27 -21.98 36.01
N PRO A 457 -56.92 -21.58 37.25
CA PRO A 457 -55.63 -21.12 37.80
C PRO A 457 -54.85 -22.15 38.65
N GLY A 458 -53.54 -21.92 38.81
CA GLY A 458 -52.70 -22.62 39.77
C GLY A 458 -53.05 -22.31 41.24
N GLY A 459 -53.44 -23.36 41.98
CA GLY A 459 -53.70 -23.36 43.41
C GLY A 459 -52.78 -24.34 44.14
N LYS A 460 -51.91 -23.74 44.96
CA LYS A 460 -51.09 -24.26 46.07
C LYS A 460 -51.43 -25.66 46.61
N GLU A 461 -50.39 -26.49 46.68
CA GLU A 461 -50.30 -27.63 47.59
C GLU A 461 -49.93 -27.14 49.00
N ASP A 462 -50.75 -27.46 50.00
CA ASP A 462 -50.34 -27.54 51.40
C ASP A 462 -50.98 -28.79 52.00
N SER A 463 -50.13 -29.69 52.47
CA SER A 463 -50.50 -31.00 52.99
C SER A 463 -50.44 -31.05 54.52
N ALA A 464 -51.32 -31.91 55.05
CA ALA A 464 -51.22 -32.64 56.31
C ALA A 464 -51.92 -32.03 57.55
N SER A 465 -53.10 -32.61 57.76
CA SER A 465 -53.93 -32.73 58.95
C SER A 465 -53.21 -33.29 60.20
N ARG A 466 -53.74 -32.97 61.40
CA ARG A 466 -54.15 -34.00 62.39
C ARG A 466 -55.03 -33.49 63.56
N ALA A 467 -56.25 -34.05 63.59
CA ALA A 467 -57.09 -34.55 64.71
C ALA A 467 -57.45 -33.69 65.95
N GLU A 468 -58.78 -33.58 66.14
CA GLU A 468 -59.54 -33.16 67.32
C GLU A 468 -59.42 -34.16 68.51
N SER A 469 -59.56 -33.77 69.79
CA SER A 469 -60.83 -33.57 70.55
C SER A 469 -60.51 -33.74 72.07
N PRO A 470 -61.45 -33.65 73.04
CA PRO A 470 -62.18 -32.46 73.48
C PRO A 470 -62.09 -32.18 75.02
N THR A 471 -62.78 -31.12 75.42
CA THR A 471 -63.01 -30.42 76.71
C THR A 471 -63.43 -31.23 77.96
N GLY A 472 -63.06 -30.71 79.15
CA GLY A 472 -63.94 -30.72 80.33
C GLY A 472 -63.25 -30.66 81.71
N GLY A 473 -63.61 -29.68 82.56
CA GLY A 473 -63.48 -29.77 84.03
C GLY A 473 -62.67 -28.68 84.72
N GLY A 474 -63.34 -27.60 85.14
CA GLY A 474 -62.76 -26.53 85.95
C GLY A 474 -62.58 -26.89 87.45
N ALA A 475 -61.87 -25.98 88.13
CA ALA A 475 -61.75 -25.85 89.60
C ALA A 475 -60.71 -26.72 90.36
N ARG A 476 -59.57 -27.02 89.73
CA ARG A 476 -58.25 -27.11 90.41
C ARG A 476 -57.21 -26.12 89.86
N GLY A 477 -57.70 -25.15 89.08
CA GLY A 477 -56.90 -24.34 88.19
C GLY A 477 -56.01 -23.29 88.86
N MET A 478 -56.41 -22.62 89.95
CA MET A 478 -55.71 -21.36 90.33
C MET A 478 -54.31 -21.57 90.92
N THR A 479 -54.10 -22.58 91.77
CA THR A 479 -52.81 -22.86 92.41
C THR A 479 -51.86 -23.66 91.52
N GLU A 480 -52.39 -24.54 90.67
CA GLU A 480 -51.60 -25.22 89.64
C GLU A 480 -51.27 -24.28 88.48
N LEU A 481 -52.18 -23.37 88.08
CA LEU A 481 -51.88 -22.29 87.11
C LEU A 481 -50.85 -21.33 87.67
N ALA A 482 -50.91 -20.92 88.94
CA ALA A 482 -49.88 -20.06 89.53
C ALA A 482 -48.51 -20.74 89.54
N ARG A 483 -48.45 -22.02 89.91
CA ARG A 483 -47.19 -22.80 89.91
C ARG A 483 -46.69 -23.15 88.50
N LEU A 484 -47.60 -23.36 87.54
CA LEU A 484 -47.29 -23.51 86.12
C LEU A 484 -46.85 -22.18 85.53
N VAL A 485 -47.43 -21.04 85.91
CA VAL A 485 -47.04 -19.70 85.47
C VAL A 485 -45.67 -19.33 86.05
N ASP A 486 -45.40 -19.65 87.32
CA ASP A 486 -44.07 -19.49 87.93
C ASP A 486 -43.04 -20.44 87.32
N GLY A 487 -43.45 -21.68 87.03
CA GLY A 487 -42.66 -22.67 86.31
C GLY A 487 -42.36 -22.25 84.87
N LEU A 488 -43.35 -21.65 84.19
CA LEU A 488 -43.24 -21.08 82.86
C LEU A 488 -42.41 -19.80 82.87
N GLN A 489 -42.52 -18.94 83.87
CA GLN A 489 -41.69 -17.73 84.01
C GLN A 489 -40.24 -18.09 84.30
N ARG A 490 -39.97 -19.09 85.15
CA ARG A 490 -38.61 -19.63 85.34
C ARG A 490 -38.10 -20.35 84.10
N ALA A 491 -38.94 -21.11 83.39
CA ALA A 491 -38.57 -21.76 82.14
C ALA A 491 -38.31 -20.74 81.02
N VAL A 492 -39.08 -19.65 80.97
CA VAL A 492 -38.92 -18.52 80.03
C VAL A 492 -37.67 -17.72 80.39
N GLY A 493 -37.40 -17.48 81.67
CA GLY A 493 -36.15 -16.86 82.15
C GLY A 493 -34.93 -17.69 81.77
N ALA A 494 -34.95 -19.00 82.09
CA ALA A 494 -33.88 -19.92 81.73
C ALA A 494 -33.73 -20.11 80.21
N ALA A 495 -34.83 -20.08 79.45
CA ALA A 495 -34.78 -20.09 77.99
C ALA A 495 -34.19 -18.78 77.45
N ARG A 496 -34.54 -17.63 78.03
CA ARG A 496 -34.00 -16.32 77.67
C ARG A 496 -32.51 -16.21 77.98
N GLU A 497 -32.06 -16.71 79.12
CA GLU A 497 -30.64 -16.82 79.47
C GLU A 497 -29.86 -17.77 78.55
N ARG A 498 -30.48 -18.85 78.06
CA ARG A 498 -29.86 -19.72 77.04
C ARG A 498 -29.89 -19.13 75.63
N VAL A 499 -30.92 -18.37 75.28
CA VAL A 499 -31.09 -17.78 73.94
C VAL A 499 -30.26 -16.50 73.76
N THR A 500 -29.99 -15.75 74.84
CA THR A 500 -29.18 -14.51 74.78
C THR A 500 -27.75 -14.74 74.24
N PRO A 501 -26.96 -15.72 74.74
CA PRO A 501 -25.62 -15.99 74.19
C PRO A 501 -25.68 -16.52 72.76
N LEU A 502 -26.69 -17.34 72.42
CA LEU A 502 -26.91 -17.79 71.03
C LEU A 502 -27.25 -16.61 70.10
N SER A 503 -28.02 -15.64 70.57
CA SER A 503 -28.33 -14.42 69.83
C SER A 503 -27.11 -13.51 69.65
N GLN A 504 -26.23 -13.43 70.65
CA GLN A 504 -24.96 -12.71 70.55
C GLN A 504 -23.98 -13.39 69.59
N GLN A 505 -23.96 -14.72 69.52
CA GLN A 505 -23.18 -15.48 68.53
C GLN A 505 -23.77 -15.41 67.11
N LEU A 506 -25.10 -15.27 66.97
CA LEU A 506 -25.77 -15.14 65.67
C LEU A 506 -25.57 -13.77 65.01
N ARG A 507 -25.34 -12.69 65.76
CA ARG A 507 -25.09 -11.35 65.19
C ARG A 507 -23.86 -11.30 64.27
N PRO A 508 -22.64 -11.69 64.70
CA PRO A 508 -21.47 -11.66 63.82
C PRO A 508 -21.59 -12.63 62.65
N LEU A 509 -22.30 -13.75 62.81
CA LEU A 509 -22.58 -14.67 61.70
C LEU A 509 -23.53 -14.04 60.67
N ARG A 510 -24.54 -13.28 61.10
CA ARG A 510 -25.43 -12.54 60.19
C ARG A 510 -24.69 -11.42 59.46
N GLU A 511 -23.85 -10.66 60.17
CA GLU A 511 -22.99 -9.64 59.56
C GLU A 511 -22.05 -10.28 58.53
N ARG A 512 -21.41 -11.42 58.87
CA ARG A 512 -20.55 -12.13 57.93
C ARG A 512 -21.29 -12.68 56.71
N VAL A 513 -22.54 -13.11 56.86
CA VAL A 513 -23.37 -13.54 55.72
C VAL A 513 -23.74 -12.36 54.83
N ILE A 514 -24.01 -11.18 55.39
CA ILE A 514 -24.27 -9.95 54.62
C ILE A 514 -23.01 -9.53 53.87
N GLU A 515 -21.86 -9.47 54.53
CA GLU A 515 -20.57 -9.15 53.89
C GLU A 515 -20.25 -10.13 52.74
N LEU A 516 -20.38 -11.44 52.98
CA LEU A 516 -20.13 -12.45 51.94
C LEU A 516 -21.12 -12.34 50.79
N LYS A 517 -22.37 -11.94 51.05
CA LYS A 517 -23.37 -11.70 50.01
C LYS A 517 -23.02 -10.46 49.19
N ASP A 518 -22.62 -9.37 49.84
CA ASP A 518 -22.20 -8.15 49.15
C ASP A 518 -20.92 -8.37 48.34
N GLU A 519 -19.94 -9.14 48.86
CA GLU A 519 -18.75 -9.57 48.12
C GLU A 519 -19.11 -10.45 46.91
N MET A 520 -20.06 -11.37 47.06
CA MET A 520 -20.54 -12.21 45.97
C MET A 520 -21.27 -11.39 44.91
N ASP A 521 -22.15 -10.47 45.31
CA ASP A 521 -22.91 -9.61 44.40
C ASP A 521 -21.96 -8.64 43.65
N SER A 522 -20.95 -8.09 44.33
CA SER A 522 -19.89 -7.29 43.71
C SER A 522 -19.09 -8.09 42.69
N LYS A 523 -18.62 -9.28 43.05
CA LYS A 523 -17.88 -10.16 42.12
C LYS A 523 -18.75 -10.58 40.93
N LYS A 524 -20.02 -10.88 41.17
CA LYS A 524 -20.99 -11.20 40.12
C LYS A 524 -21.17 -10.04 39.15
N GLN A 525 -21.33 -8.81 39.65
CA GLN A 525 -21.41 -7.62 38.78
C GLN A 525 -20.14 -7.44 37.92
N THR A 526 -18.96 -7.63 38.50
CA THR A 526 -17.71 -7.55 37.72
C THR A 526 -17.60 -8.65 36.66
N TYR A 527 -18.08 -9.85 36.98
CA TYR A 527 -18.08 -10.97 36.06
C TYR A 527 -19.10 -10.78 34.93
N ASP A 528 -20.31 -10.31 35.25
CA ASP A 528 -21.35 -9.98 34.26
C ASP A 528 -20.90 -8.84 33.34
N ALA A 529 -20.20 -7.83 33.88
CA ALA A 529 -19.60 -6.76 33.08
C ALA A 529 -18.50 -7.27 32.15
N LEU A 530 -17.61 -8.15 32.63
CA LEU A 530 -16.56 -8.75 31.81
C LEU A 530 -17.16 -9.64 30.70
N ILE A 531 -18.19 -10.43 31.01
CA ILE A 531 -18.93 -11.21 30.02
C ILE A 531 -19.54 -10.31 28.96
N ALA A 532 -20.17 -9.20 29.37
CA ALA A 532 -20.76 -8.26 28.42
C ALA A 532 -19.70 -7.67 27.48
N THR A 533 -18.52 -7.30 28.01
CA THR A 533 -17.41 -6.80 27.18
C THR A 533 -16.86 -7.87 26.22
N LEU A 534 -16.65 -9.10 26.70
CA LEU A 534 -16.15 -10.21 25.87
C LEU A 534 -17.17 -10.60 24.80
N ASN A 535 -18.46 -10.58 25.11
CA ASN A 535 -19.52 -10.84 24.15
C ASN A 535 -19.58 -9.74 23.07
N ALA A 536 -19.39 -8.47 23.45
CA ALA A 536 -19.32 -7.37 22.50
C ALA A 536 -18.11 -7.50 21.58
N GLU A 537 -16.93 -7.78 22.14
CA GLU A 537 -15.71 -8.03 21.36
C GLU A 537 -15.88 -9.24 20.43
N SER A 538 -16.41 -10.36 20.93
CA SER A 538 -16.71 -11.55 20.12
C SER A 538 -17.67 -11.23 18.97
N ALA A 539 -18.72 -10.43 19.21
CA ALA A 539 -19.65 -10.02 18.16
C ALA A 539 -18.97 -9.15 17.09
N THR A 540 -18.09 -8.22 17.50
CA THR A 540 -17.33 -7.40 16.54
C THR A 540 -16.35 -8.23 15.72
N MET A 541 -15.68 -9.21 16.34
CA MET A 541 -14.76 -10.11 15.65
C MET A 541 -15.50 -11.03 14.68
N GLN A 542 -16.67 -11.56 15.08
CA GLN A 542 -17.54 -12.32 14.18
C GLN A 542 -18.02 -11.47 12.99
N SER A 543 -18.40 -10.21 13.22
CA SER A 543 -18.77 -9.31 12.12
C SER A 543 -17.62 -9.13 11.13
N LYS A 544 -16.41 -8.87 11.62
CA LYS A 544 -15.20 -8.73 10.78
C LYS A 544 -14.90 -10.01 10.02
N ILE A 545 -14.99 -11.19 10.66
CA ILE A 545 -14.81 -12.48 9.99
C ILE A 545 -15.80 -12.63 8.84
N THR A 546 -17.10 -12.40 9.08
CA THR A 546 -18.10 -12.51 8.00
C THR A 546 -17.91 -11.48 6.89
N GLU A 547 -17.38 -10.29 7.19
CA GLU A 547 -17.03 -9.29 6.18
C GLU A 547 -15.84 -9.74 5.34
N THR A 548 -14.81 -10.30 5.98
CA THR A 548 -13.64 -10.84 5.28
C THR A 548 -13.98 -12.06 4.46
N GLU A 549 -14.82 -12.98 4.95
CA GLU A 549 -15.33 -14.14 4.20
C GLU A 549 -16.13 -13.68 2.97
N ARG A 550 -17.00 -12.67 3.12
CA ARG A 550 -17.72 -12.07 1.99
C ARG A 550 -16.79 -11.41 0.98
N ALA A 551 -15.69 -10.80 1.42
CA ALA A 551 -14.71 -10.19 0.53
C ALA A 551 -13.91 -11.26 -0.22
N ILE A 552 -13.49 -12.33 0.46
CA ILE A 552 -12.81 -13.49 -0.13
C ILE A 552 -13.69 -14.12 -1.20
N HIS A 553 -14.96 -14.41 -0.90
CA HIS A 553 -15.87 -15.00 -1.89
C HIS A 553 -16.08 -14.11 -3.12
N LYS A 554 -16.11 -12.78 -2.98
CA LYS A 554 -16.16 -11.88 -4.13
C LYS A 554 -14.90 -11.96 -4.97
N LEU A 555 -13.73 -11.92 -4.33
CA LEU A 555 -12.44 -12.04 -5.01
C LEU A 555 -12.29 -13.41 -5.70
N GLU A 556 -12.78 -14.48 -5.08
CA GLU A 556 -12.82 -15.82 -5.69
C GLU A 556 -13.72 -15.86 -6.93
N GLN A 557 -14.90 -15.22 -6.89
CA GLN A 557 -15.78 -15.10 -8.04
C GLN A 557 -15.13 -14.29 -9.17
N GLU A 558 -14.56 -13.13 -8.85
CA GLU A 558 -13.83 -12.29 -9.81
C GLU A 558 -12.64 -13.05 -10.43
N TRP A 559 -11.89 -13.80 -9.62
CA TRP A 559 -10.78 -14.62 -10.09
C TRP A 559 -11.24 -15.75 -11.00
N GLN A 560 -12.35 -16.43 -10.69
CA GLN A 560 -12.93 -17.48 -11.54
C GLN A 560 -13.41 -16.90 -12.89
N GLU A 561 -14.06 -15.74 -12.87
CA GLU A 561 -14.47 -15.04 -14.10
C GLU A 561 -13.27 -14.68 -14.97
N LEU A 562 -12.23 -14.12 -14.34
CA LEU A 562 -11.00 -13.75 -15.05
C LEU A 562 -10.24 -14.97 -15.59
N GLN A 563 -10.25 -16.09 -14.86
CA GLN A 563 -9.66 -17.35 -15.33
C GLN A 563 -10.42 -17.88 -16.56
N LEU A 564 -11.76 -17.88 -16.53
CA LEU A 564 -12.57 -18.29 -17.69
C LEU A 564 -12.33 -17.38 -18.91
N GLU A 565 -12.19 -16.07 -18.69
CA GLU A 565 -11.86 -15.12 -19.77
C GLU A 565 -10.45 -15.36 -20.33
N HIS A 566 -9.50 -15.68 -19.45
CA HIS A 566 -8.13 -16.02 -19.84
C HIS A 566 -8.08 -17.32 -20.66
N GLU A 567 -8.73 -18.39 -20.20
CA GLU A 567 -8.85 -19.66 -20.93
C GLU A 567 -9.53 -19.45 -22.29
N ARG A 568 -10.60 -18.65 -22.35
CA ARG A 568 -11.25 -18.28 -23.61
C ARG A 568 -10.28 -17.56 -24.56
N SER A 569 -9.50 -16.62 -24.04
CA SER A 569 -8.53 -15.85 -24.83
C SER A 569 -7.38 -16.72 -25.32
N GLN A 570 -6.88 -17.64 -24.48
CA GLN A 570 -5.89 -18.64 -24.87
C GLN A 570 -6.41 -19.55 -25.99
N LEU A 571 -7.63 -20.07 -25.86
CA LEU A 571 -8.26 -20.89 -26.91
C LEU A 571 -8.43 -20.11 -28.23
N LEU A 572 -8.73 -18.81 -28.16
CA LEU A 572 -8.80 -17.96 -29.36
C LEU A 572 -7.43 -17.74 -29.99
N LEU A 573 -6.38 -17.55 -29.17
CA LEU A 573 -5.00 -17.44 -29.65
C LEU A 573 -4.48 -18.75 -30.25
N GLU A 574 -4.75 -19.89 -29.62
CA GLU A 574 -4.41 -21.21 -30.16
C GLU A 574 -5.09 -21.43 -31.50
N LYS A 575 -6.40 -21.14 -31.61
CA LYS A 575 -7.13 -21.21 -32.89
C LYS A 575 -6.56 -20.26 -33.94
N ALA A 576 -6.22 -19.02 -33.57
CA ALA A 576 -5.59 -18.07 -34.49
C ALA A 576 -4.21 -18.55 -34.96
N ASN A 577 -3.42 -19.16 -34.07
CA ASN A 577 -2.12 -19.75 -34.40
C ASN A 577 -2.27 -21.00 -35.28
N GLU A 578 -3.27 -21.86 -35.00
CA GLU A 578 -3.61 -23.00 -35.87
C GLU A 578 -3.99 -22.51 -37.27
N GLU A 579 -4.80 -21.46 -37.39
CA GLU A 579 -5.14 -20.83 -38.67
C GLU A 579 -3.92 -20.24 -39.38
N LEU A 580 -3.03 -19.56 -38.65
CA LEU A 580 -1.79 -19.00 -39.21
C LEU A 580 -0.86 -20.11 -39.69
N SER A 581 -0.77 -21.21 -38.92
CA SER A 581 0.02 -22.40 -39.28
C SER A 581 -0.55 -23.10 -40.50
N ALA A 582 -1.88 -23.25 -40.58
CA ALA A 582 -2.58 -23.83 -41.72
C ALA A 582 -2.47 -22.95 -42.99
N ALA A 583 -2.48 -21.63 -42.84
CA ALA A 583 -2.25 -20.69 -43.93
C ALA A 583 -0.79 -20.72 -44.43
N SER A 584 0.17 -20.95 -43.54
CA SER A 584 1.60 -21.09 -43.89
C SER A 584 1.94 -22.44 -44.53
N ALA A 585 1.16 -23.49 -44.22
CA ALA A 585 1.23 -24.80 -44.84
C ALA A 585 0.50 -24.83 -46.20
N ALA A 586 0.91 -23.93 -47.10
CA ALA A 586 0.45 -23.89 -48.48
C ALA A 586 0.89 -25.16 -49.22
N GLY A 587 0.08 -26.23 -49.15
CA GLY A 587 0.37 -27.49 -49.85
C GLY A 587 -0.65 -28.62 -49.68
N SER A 588 -1.50 -28.64 -48.65
CA SER A 588 -2.51 -29.70 -48.49
C SER A 588 -3.93 -29.12 -48.41
N GLY A 589 -4.62 -29.10 -49.55
CA GLY A 589 -5.93 -28.50 -49.73
C GLY A 589 -7.09 -29.28 -49.10
N GLU A 590 -7.19 -29.35 -47.78
CA GLU A 590 -8.33 -30.03 -47.14
C GLU A 590 -8.77 -29.48 -45.78
N ARG A 591 -8.46 -28.22 -45.44
CA ARG A 591 -9.10 -27.54 -44.29
C ARG A 591 -9.61 -26.16 -44.69
N VAL A 592 -10.94 -26.04 -44.76
CA VAL A 592 -11.70 -24.81 -45.00
C VAL A 592 -11.40 -23.83 -43.87
N SER A 593 -11.04 -22.58 -44.21
CA SER A 593 -10.68 -21.55 -43.23
C SER A 593 -11.90 -21.22 -42.35
N LEU A 594 -11.69 -20.92 -41.07
CA LEU A 594 -12.78 -20.58 -40.13
C LEU A 594 -13.58 -19.37 -40.62
N LYS A 595 -12.93 -18.43 -41.33
CA LYS A 595 -13.58 -17.34 -42.08
C LYS A 595 -14.58 -17.87 -43.10
N GLU A 596 -14.26 -18.92 -43.85
CA GLU A 596 -15.15 -19.52 -44.83
C GLU A 596 -16.31 -20.27 -44.15
N THR A 597 -16.05 -20.98 -43.04
CA THR A 597 -17.11 -21.67 -42.28
C THR A 597 -18.09 -20.70 -41.62
N LEU A 598 -17.61 -19.61 -41.01
CA LEU A 598 -18.46 -18.56 -40.45
C LEU A 598 -19.21 -17.82 -41.54
N SER A 599 -18.57 -17.56 -42.69
CA SER A 599 -19.25 -16.96 -43.84
C SER A 599 -20.38 -17.85 -44.37
N GLN A 600 -20.16 -19.17 -44.42
CA GLN A 600 -21.19 -20.14 -44.79
C GLN A 600 -22.34 -20.18 -43.76
N GLN A 601 -22.01 -20.22 -42.47
CA GLN A 601 -23.02 -20.19 -41.40
C GLN A 601 -23.85 -18.89 -41.42
N ILE A 602 -23.22 -17.74 -41.68
CA ILE A 602 -23.92 -16.46 -41.83
C ILE A 602 -24.87 -16.53 -43.03
N LEU A 603 -24.43 -17.03 -44.18
CA LEU A 603 -25.29 -17.19 -45.35
C LEU A 603 -26.47 -18.14 -45.11
N GLU A 604 -26.25 -19.24 -44.38
CA GLU A 604 -27.31 -20.17 -43.98
C GLU A 604 -28.32 -19.53 -43.02
N GLN A 605 -27.85 -18.75 -42.04
CA GLN A 605 -28.70 -18.02 -41.10
C GLN A 605 -29.47 -16.89 -41.79
N GLU A 606 -28.86 -16.18 -42.73
CA GLU A 606 -29.56 -15.18 -43.54
C GLU A 606 -30.64 -15.82 -44.43
N ALA A 607 -30.37 -17.00 -45.00
CA ALA A 607 -31.36 -17.75 -45.76
C ALA A 607 -32.52 -18.25 -44.89
N SER A 608 -32.23 -18.71 -43.66
CA SER A 608 -33.26 -19.14 -42.70
C SER A 608 -34.11 -17.96 -42.24
N LEU A 609 -33.51 -16.81 -41.96
CA LEU A 609 -34.21 -15.58 -41.61
C LEU A 609 -35.15 -15.13 -42.74
N LYS A 610 -34.68 -15.14 -44.00
CA LYS A 610 -35.53 -14.83 -45.16
C LYS A 610 -36.74 -15.77 -45.22
N ARG A 611 -36.54 -17.09 -45.14
CA ARG A 611 -37.65 -18.07 -45.11
C ARG A 611 -38.63 -17.83 -43.97
N LEU A 612 -38.13 -17.60 -42.76
CA LEU A 612 -39.00 -17.34 -41.59
C LEU A 612 -39.77 -16.01 -41.72
N THR A 613 -39.19 -14.99 -42.35
CA THR A 613 -39.91 -13.74 -42.62
C THR A 613 -41.02 -13.92 -43.65
N GLU A 614 -40.78 -14.72 -44.69
CA GLU A 614 -41.80 -15.10 -45.70
C GLU A 614 -42.92 -15.94 -45.05
N GLU A 615 -42.57 -16.92 -44.22
CA GLU A 615 -43.54 -17.71 -43.45
C GLU A 615 -44.35 -16.83 -42.49
N LYS A 616 -43.70 -15.91 -41.76
CA LYS A 616 -44.40 -14.95 -40.89
C LYS A 616 -45.37 -14.07 -41.69
N ALA A 617 -44.97 -13.59 -42.86
CA ALA A 617 -45.84 -12.78 -43.72
C ALA A 617 -47.06 -13.59 -44.20
N SER A 618 -46.87 -14.83 -44.65
CA SER A 618 -47.97 -15.72 -45.06
C SER A 618 -48.91 -16.10 -43.90
N LEU A 619 -48.36 -16.32 -42.69
CA LEU A 619 -49.15 -16.56 -41.48
C LEU A 619 -49.94 -15.33 -41.05
N GLN A 620 -49.37 -14.14 -41.17
CA GLN A 620 -50.10 -12.90 -40.90
C GLN A 620 -51.22 -12.67 -41.90
N ALA A 621 -50.98 -12.91 -43.19
CA ALA A 621 -52.01 -12.82 -44.22
C ALA A 621 -53.17 -13.82 -43.98
N SER A 622 -52.86 -15.04 -43.53
CA SER A 622 -53.88 -16.08 -43.26
C SER A 622 -54.52 -16.00 -41.86
N LYS A 623 -54.03 -15.13 -40.97
CA LYS A 623 -54.51 -15.03 -39.57
C LYS A 623 -55.99 -14.65 -39.50
N THR A 624 -56.43 -13.71 -40.32
CA THR A 624 -57.83 -13.27 -40.36
C THR A 624 -58.75 -14.39 -40.81
N ASP A 625 -58.35 -15.12 -41.84
CA ASP A 625 -59.15 -16.20 -42.43
C ASP A 625 -59.24 -17.39 -41.47
N ARG A 626 -58.12 -17.74 -40.82
CA ARG A 626 -58.10 -18.80 -39.78
C ARG A 626 -58.93 -18.40 -38.57
N ALA A 627 -58.92 -17.13 -38.15
CA ALA A 627 -59.77 -16.66 -37.06
C ALA A 627 -61.26 -16.76 -37.40
N GLN A 628 -61.64 -16.38 -38.63
CA GLN A 628 -63.01 -16.57 -39.13
C GLN A 628 -63.41 -18.05 -39.18
N GLN A 629 -62.54 -18.93 -39.69
CA GLN A 629 -62.79 -20.38 -39.69
C GLN A 629 -62.99 -20.92 -38.27
N LEU A 630 -62.16 -20.50 -37.31
CA LEU A 630 -62.24 -20.96 -35.93
C LEU A 630 -63.54 -20.47 -35.26
N GLN A 631 -63.98 -19.25 -35.57
CA GLN A 631 -65.28 -18.75 -35.15
C GLN A 631 -66.43 -19.58 -35.74
N MET A 632 -66.39 -19.87 -37.05
CA MET A 632 -67.38 -20.73 -37.70
C MET A 632 -67.43 -22.13 -37.08
N TRP A 633 -66.28 -22.75 -36.80
CA TRP A 633 -66.22 -24.06 -36.13
C TRP A 633 -66.76 -24.00 -34.70
N THR A 634 -66.49 -22.91 -33.98
CA THR A 634 -66.99 -22.69 -32.62
C THR A 634 -68.51 -22.53 -32.62
N ASP A 635 -69.05 -21.79 -33.58
CA ASP A 635 -70.49 -21.60 -33.73
C ASP A 635 -71.19 -22.89 -34.17
N LEU A 636 -70.57 -23.68 -35.06
CA LEU A 636 -71.04 -25.02 -35.42
C LEU A 636 -71.07 -25.95 -34.20
N ARG A 637 -70.03 -25.92 -33.37
CA ARG A 637 -69.96 -26.70 -32.13
C ARG A 637 -71.05 -26.28 -31.13
N LYS A 638 -71.25 -24.98 -30.92
CA LYS A 638 -72.35 -24.46 -30.08
C LYS A 638 -73.71 -24.92 -30.60
N LEU A 639 -73.90 -24.90 -31.92
CA LEU A 639 -75.15 -25.35 -32.55
C LEU A 639 -75.38 -26.85 -32.32
N PHE A 640 -74.32 -27.67 -32.40
CA PHE A 640 -74.40 -29.08 -32.02
C PHE A 640 -74.64 -29.29 -30.52
N GLU A 641 -74.01 -28.52 -29.64
CA GLU A 641 -74.26 -28.59 -28.20
C GLU A 641 -75.70 -28.22 -27.84
N VAL A 642 -76.25 -27.17 -28.47
CA VAL A 642 -77.67 -26.81 -28.32
C VAL A 642 -78.55 -27.93 -28.87
N LYS A 643 -78.23 -28.49 -30.04
CA LYS A 643 -78.98 -29.64 -30.59
C LYS A 643 -78.96 -30.84 -29.64
N ILE A 644 -77.82 -31.17 -29.04
CA ILE A 644 -77.69 -32.23 -28.03
C ILE A 644 -78.51 -31.89 -26.78
N ARG A 645 -78.47 -30.65 -26.29
CA ARG A 645 -79.29 -30.22 -25.14
C ARG A 645 -80.78 -30.34 -25.43
N CYS A 646 -81.25 -29.85 -26.57
CA CYS A 646 -82.65 -30.00 -26.98
C CYS A 646 -83.06 -31.47 -27.11
N LEU A 647 -82.16 -32.35 -27.58
CA LEU A 647 -82.39 -33.79 -27.68
C LEU A 647 -82.40 -34.47 -26.29
N ASN A 648 -81.58 -34.01 -25.36
CA ASN A 648 -81.60 -34.48 -23.97
C ASN A 648 -82.85 -33.97 -23.24
N GLU A 649 -83.25 -32.72 -23.41
CA GLU A 649 -84.48 -32.15 -22.85
C GLU A 649 -85.72 -32.84 -23.42
N SER A 650 -85.75 -33.18 -24.71
CA SER A 650 -86.84 -33.98 -25.29
C SER A 650 -86.87 -35.41 -24.74
N LYS A 651 -85.70 -36.01 -24.49
CA LYS A 651 -85.59 -37.29 -23.75
C LYS A 651 -86.08 -37.19 -22.30
N HIS A 652 -85.86 -36.07 -21.61
CA HIS A 652 -86.28 -35.88 -20.20
C HIS A 652 -87.74 -35.42 -20.05
N ARG A 653 -88.34 -34.80 -21.08
CA ARG A 653 -89.77 -34.44 -21.11
C ARG A 653 -90.66 -35.54 -21.71
N GLY A 654 -90.07 -36.61 -22.25
CA GLY A 654 -90.78 -37.82 -22.63
C GLY A 654 -91.03 -38.73 -21.42
N ALA A 655 -92.24 -39.25 -21.28
CA ALA A 655 -92.65 -40.07 -20.14
C ALA A 655 -91.83 -41.37 -20.02
N GLY A 656 -91.14 -41.52 -18.89
CA GLY A 656 -90.67 -42.79 -18.29
C GLY A 656 -89.82 -43.70 -19.19
N GLY A 657 -88.50 -43.65 -19.03
CA GLY A 657 -87.56 -44.66 -19.58
C GLY A 657 -86.23 -44.05 -20.03
N THR A 658 -85.11 -44.51 -19.46
CA THR A 658 -83.77 -44.03 -19.81
C THR A 658 -83.19 -44.89 -20.94
N LEU A 659 -83.05 -44.32 -22.15
CA LEU A 659 -82.31 -44.94 -23.26
C LEU A 659 -80.82 -44.57 -23.14
N SER A 660 -79.99 -45.52 -22.74
CA SER A 660 -78.53 -45.37 -22.75
C SER A 660 -77.96 -46.02 -24.01
N VAL A 661 -77.27 -45.22 -24.84
CA VAL A 661 -76.59 -45.68 -26.06
C VAL A 661 -75.10 -45.68 -25.78
N SER A 662 -74.48 -46.85 -25.74
CA SER A 662 -73.03 -46.97 -25.55
C SER A 662 -72.29 -46.75 -26.88
N ARG A 663 -70.98 -46.46 -26.79
CA ARG A 663 -70.09 -45.93 -27.85
C ARG A 663 -69.88 -46.85 -29.08
N GLY A 664 -70.74 -47.85 -29.28
CA GLY A 664 -70.83 -48.74 -30.44
C GLY A 664 -72.21 -48.77 -31.11
N GLY A 665 -73.12 -47.83 -30.81
CA GLY A 665 -74.42 -47.70 -31.49
C GLY A 665 -75.51 -48.69 -31.06
N ALA A 666 -75.29 -49.45 -29.99
CA ALA A 666 -76.32 -50.27 -29.37
C ALA A 666 -77.10 -49.44 -28.34
N GLU A 667 -78.42 -49.33 -28.53
CA GLU A 667 -79.34 -48.61 -27.66
C GLU A 667 -79.97 -49.57 -26.64
N THR A 668 -79.68 -49.37 -25.35
CA THR A 668 -80.28 -50.12 -24.24
C THR A 668 -81.30 -49.25 -23.51
N PHE A 669 -82.57 -49.65 -23.56
CA PHE A 669 -83.68 -48.97 -22.88
C PHE A 669 -83.92 -49.61 -21.51
N THR A 670 -83.69 -48.84 -20.44
CA THR A 670 -84.05 -49.24 -19.07
C THR A 670 -85.23 -48.39 -18.60
N LEU A 671 -86.39 -49.02 -18.44
CA LEU A 671 -87.60 -48.44 -17.86
C LEU A 671 -87.54 -48.52 -16.33
N GLN A 672 -87.86 -47.40 -15.65
CA GLN A 672 -88.23 -47.40 -14.23
C GLN A 672 -89.72 -47.64 -14.09
#